data_AF-A0A5C1A3P5-F1
#
_entry.id   AF-A0A5C1A3P5-F1
#
_cell.length_a   1.000
_cell.length_b   1.000
_cell.length_c   1.000
_cell.angle_alpha   90.00
_cell.angle_beta   90.00
_cell.angle_gamma   90.00
#
_symmetry.space_group_name_H-M   'P 1'
#
loop_
_entity.id
_entity.type
_entity.pdbx_description
1 polymer ?
#
loop_
_entity_poly.entity_id
_entity_poly.type
_entity_poly.pdbx_seq_one_letter_code
_entity_poly.pdbx_strand_id
1 'polypeptide(L)'
;MHDERDEPIEVTGADTFIPVAEPLAMGTPDEGDPILPPGVPVPLPGGPIPIPLPPIRLPCKLDFKEGCYRLTFQPTFRIAEFHGTLRVDKHGGEGTTVSGDLYRFPSIALPAPHDADGESPLPFPIPVPFPTRLNIPVYPRNKYSSYWKVTKLTVPLFMPCRITMTVEEYAYTQPPAGSSDGSFPATPSRTLTVVLTKATPPAGFSGPFFSGTVTQGGMDRGTITLGWVSSFFRRATVEIGVLAGSVVPDPVPAAGGGTEDFANVFATAGWNVTTIRNPTPIPVPAGVTATNCWSSADLHAVMLANRSPSADLDKTWWMHLLMVPAKMGCGRGVMYDTIGVPRDGVASFSDDGYPSGDSSNFGTAENKKQRDVPRAFMRSACHEVGHGFNQQHQEITGFGEPGADNSIMTTSPSVADVLGTATTGAAGVFPDNIRLGFNEHVRHHLIHFPDPVVRPGGMSFGTGHNTVVPQTDIDRVFLDDDQLALTIESAPRVKLGQPLAVSWKLTNKLGKPIPVPTDLRREALHARITVVTPTGATRTAPPAAIISDAGSIKYLAPGEARSAKTTLFYSSKGFTFRTPGQYTLKLDITWEYRGVPLGVRAEAGVWVDYPVSDADNEIASLMLHPDVGAMVATGGQTHHRPAAAALLQEAVTRHPEHPVTKAMAKYVSGR
;
A
#
# COMPACT_ATOMS: atom_id res chain seq x y z
N MET A 1 -48.49 -4.62 6.29
CA MET A 1 -47.93 -5.60 5.32
C MET A 1 -46.71 -4.95 4.71
N HIS A 2 -45.55 -5.55 5.02
CA HIS A 2 -44.18 -5.25 4.57
C HIS A 2 -43.64 -3.82 4.71
N ASP A 3 -43.06 -3.59 5.89
CA ASP A 3 -42.00 -2.62 6.16
C ASP A 3 -40.67 -3.40 6.03
N GLU A 4 -40.01 -3.32 4.88
CA GLU A 4 -38.67 -3.87 4.65
C GLU A 4 -37.67 -2.92 5.29
N ARG A 5 -37.23 -3.29 6.50
CA ARG A 5 -36.03 -2.71 7.11
C ARG A 5 -34.83 -3.20 6.28
N ASP A 6 -34.20 -2.26 5.59
CA ASP A 6 -32.84 -2.40 5.06
C ASP A 6 -31.90 -2.68 6.24
N GLU A 7 -31.66 -3.97 6.53
CA GLU A 7 -30.52 -4.35 7.35
C GLU A 7 -29.24 -4.12 6.54
N PRO A 8 -28.21 -3.45 7.11
CA PRO A 8 -26.93 -3.34 6.45
C PRO A 8 -26.35 -4.74 6.27
N ILE A 9 -26.26 -5.18 5.01
CA ILE A 9 -25.57 -6.41 4.63
C ILE A 9 -24.14 -6.29 5.14
N GLU A 10 -23.82 -7.00 6.22
CA GLU A 10 -22.44 -7.20 6.67
C GLU A 10 -21.69 -7.92 5.54
N VAL A 11 -20.77 -7.21 4.89
CA VAL A 11 -19.83 -7.80 3.94
C VAL A 11 -19.03 -8.85 4.71
N THR A 12 -19.31 -10.12 4.42
CA THR A 12 -18.54 -11.27 4.89
C THR A 12 -17.07 -11.02 4.61
N GLY A 13 -16.24 -11.01 5.65
CA GLY A 13 -14.80 -10.75 5.58
C GLY A 13 -14.01 -11.88 4.92
N ALA A 14 -14.31 -12.14 3.66
CA ALA A 14 -13.29 -12.60 2.73
C ALA A 14 -12.33 -11.43 2.53
N ASP A 15 -11.04 -11.74 2.63
CA ASP A 15 -9.92 -10.84 2.35
C ASP A 15 -10.20 -9.99 1.10
N THR A 16 -10.01 -8.67 1.20
CA THR A 16 -10.41 -7.72 0.15
C THR A 16 -9.60 -7.97 -1.12
N PHE A 17 -10.22 -8.55 -2.14
CA PHE A 17 -9.63 -8.73 -3.47
C PHE A 17 -9.27 -7.37 -4.07
N ILE A 18 -8.04 -7.25 -4.59
CA ILE A 18 -7.57 -6.08 -5.33
C ILE A 18 -7.19 -6.51 -6.75
N PRO A 19 -7.77 -5.90 -7.81
CA PRO A 19 -7.39 -6.19 -9.17
C PRO A 19 -6.02 -5.57 -9.49
N VAL A 20 -5.14 -6.35 -10.09
CA VAL A 20 -3.82 -5.92 -10.55
C VAL A 20 -3.60 -6.46 -11.96
N ALA A 21 -3.03 -5.63 -12.85
CA ALA A 21 -2.73 -6.02 -14.22
C ALA A 21 -1.41 -6.78 -14.29
N GLU A 22 -1.40 -7.87 -15.03
CA GLU A 22 -0.21 -8.72 -15.20
C GLU A 22 0.49 -8.43 -16.53
N PRO A 23 1.78 -8.79 -16.67
CA PRO A 23 2.45 -8.79 -17.96
C PRO A 23 1.66 -9.55 -19.01
N LEU A 24 1.37 -8.91 -20.14
CA LEU A 24 0.71 -9.56 -21.26
C LEU A 24 1.68 -10.54 -21.91
N ALA A 25 1.27 -11.80 -22.05
CA ALA A 25 2.04 -12.80 -22.79
C ALA A 25 2.41 -12.24 -24.17
N MET A 26 3.69 -12.35 -24.55
CA MET A 26 4.13 -12.04 -25.90
C MET A 26 3.44 -13.01 -26.87
N GLY A 27 2.31 -12.58 -27.43
CA GLY A 27 1.70 -13.27 -28.55
C GLY A 27 2.68 -13.25 -29.71
N THR A 28 3.01 -14.42 -30.24
CA THR A 28 3.46 -14.51 -31.63
C THR A 28 2.47 -13.72 -32.48
N PRO A 29 2.92 -12.91 -33.45
CA PRO A 29 2.00 -12.26 -34.38
C PRO A 29 1.05 -13.32 -34.92
N ASP A 30 -0.25 -13.08 -34.86
CA ASP A 30 -1.24 -13.90 -35.55
C ASP A 30 -0.85 -13.90 -37.04
N GLU A 31 -0.09 -14.91 -37.48
CA GLU A 31 -0.06 -15.33 -38.87
C GLU A 31 -1.40 -15.99 -39.15
N GLY A 32 -2.42 -15.14 -39.34
CA GLY A 32 -3.64 -15.53 -40.00
C GLY A 32 -3.33 -15.83 -41.46
N ASP A 33 -2.67 -16.95 -41.73
CA ASP A 33 -2.75 -17.58 -43.03
C ASP A 33 -4.08 -18.33 -43.11
N PRO A 34 -4.92 -18.06 -44.12
CA PRO A 34 -6.15 -18.81 -44.31
C PRO A 34 -5.77 -20.26 -44.69
N ILE A 35 -6.09 -21.20 -43.81
CA ILE A 35 -6.09 -22.63 -44.13
C ILE A 35 -7.14 -22.82 -45.24
N LEU A 36 -6.70 -23.02 -46.47
CA LEU A 36 -7.56 -23.47 -47.55
C LEU A 36 -8.06 -24.89 -47.24
N PRO A 37 -9.37 -25.18 -47.35
CA PRO A 37 -9.88 -26.52 -47.16
C PRO A 37 -9.34 -27.47 -48.24
N PRO A 38 -9.02 -28.73 -47.92
CA PRO A 38 -8.51 -29.69 -48.89
C PRO A 38 -9.66 -30.15 -49.81
N GLY A 39 -9.49 -29.99 -51.13
CA GLY A 39 -10.30 -30.74 -52.11
C GLY A 39 -11.02 -29.95 -53.20
N VAL A 40 -10.43 -28.91 -53.79
CA VAL A 40 -10.95 -28.34 -55.05
C VAL A 40 -10.07 -28.79 -56.23
N PRO A 41 -10.63 -29.39 -57.30
CA PRO A 41 -9.86 -29.81 -58.47
C PRO A 41 -9.27 -28.61 -59.22
N VAL A 42 -8.01 -28.74 -59.63
CA VAL A 42 -7.27 -27.77 -60.43
C VAL A 42 -7.70 -27.87 -61.91
N PRO A 43 -8.14 -26.79 -62.58
CA PRO A 43 -8.27 -26.76 -64.03
C PRO A 43 -6.91 -26.46 -64.70
N LEU A 44 -6.69 -27.10 -65.85
CA LEU A 44 -5.51 -26.99 -66.73
C LEU A 44 -5.32 -25.58 -67.35
N PRO A 45 -4.12 -25.24 -67.87
CA PRO A 45 -3.61 -23.88 -67.99
C PRO A 45 -4.00 -23.21 -69.30
N GLY A 46 -4.35 -21.92 -69.26
CA GLY A 46 -4.62 -21.16 -70.49
C GLY A 46 -5.15 -19.75 -70.23
N GLY A 47 -4.32 -18.88 -69.64
CA GLY A 47 -4.59 -17.45 -69.55
C GLY A 47 -3.61 -16.75 -68.62
N PRO A 48 -3.20 -15.49 -68.89
CA PRO A 48 -2.34 -14.73 -67.99
C PRO A 48 -3.08 -14.53 -66.66
N ILE A 49 -2.65 -15.24 -65.63
CA ILE A 49 -3.14 -15.03 -64.26
C ILE A 49 -2.63 -13.65 -63.84
N PRO A 50 -3.49 -12.71 -63.44
CA PRO A 50 -3.02 -11.50 -62.78
C PRO A 50 -2.31 -11.98 -61.51
N ILE A 51 -0.99 -11.87 -61.45
CA ILE A 51 -0.23 -12.12 -60.22
C ILE A 51 -0.80 -11.10 -59.22
N PRO A 52 -1.49 -11.52 -58.14
CA PRO A 52 -1.91 -10.59 -57.11
C PRO A 52 -0.60 -10.05 -56.52
N LEU A 53 -0.32 -8.77 -56.76
CA LEU A 53 0.78 -8.12 -56.06
C LEU A 53 0.54 -8.38 -54.56
N PRO A 54 1.53 -8.89 -53.81
CA PRO A 54 1.37 -9.07 -52.38
C PRO A 54 0.92 -7.73 -51.78
N PRO A 55 -0.08 -7.74 -50.88
CA PRO A 55 -0.61 -6.49 -50.34
C PRO A 55 0.54 -5.67 -49.78
N ILE A 56 0.71 -4.46 -50.31
CA ILE A 56 1.77 -3.53 -49.87
C ILE A 56 1.53 -3.23 -48.40
N ARG A 57 2.26 -3.90 -47.50
CA ARG A 57 2.19 -3.69 -46.06
C ARG A 57 2.92 -2.39 -45.73
N LEU A 58 2.21 -1.27 -45.78
CA LEU A 58 2.76 0.02 -45.36
C LEU A 58 3.05 -0.02 -43.85
N PRO A 59 4.23 0.42 -43.41
CA PRO A 59 4.60 0.41 -42.00
C PRO A 59 3.73 1.39 -41.21
N CYS A 60 3.34 0.97 -40.02
CA CYS A 60 2.49 1.72 -39.11
C CYS A 60 3.31 2.35 -37.97
N LYS A 61 3.22 3.67 -37.79
CA LYS A 61 3.91 4.40 -36.70
C LYS A 61 2.92 4.94 -35.67
N LEU A 62 2.34 4.03 -34.87
CA LEU A 62 1.42 4.41 -33.79
C LEU A 62 2.14 5.16 -32.65
N ASP A 63 3.39 4.81 -32.35
CA ASP A 63 4.17 5.41 -31.24
C ASP A 63 3.41 5.26 -29.90
N PHE A 64 2.92 4.06 -29.60
CA PHE A 64 2.32 3.76 -28.30
C PHE A 64 3.44 3.62 -27.26
N LYS A 65 3.72 4.72 -26.57
CA LYS A 65 4.87 4.90 -25.68
C LYS A 65 4.63 4.32 -24.29
N GLU A 66 5.72 4.00 -23.62
CA GLU A 66 5.72 3.73 -22.19
C GLU A 66 5.43 5.01 -21.40
N GLY A 67 4.84 4.85 -20.22
CA GLY A 67 4.58 5.94 -19.27
C GLY A 67 3.09 6.15 -19.00
N CYS A 68 2.72 7.39 -18.66
CA CYS A 68 1.38 7.76 -18.25
C CYS A 68 0.62 8.51 -19.36
N TYR A 69 -0.60 8.07 -19.60
CA TYR A 69 -1.60 8.72 -20.45
C TYR A 69 -2.72 9.30 -19.59
N ARG A 70 -3.20 10.50 -19.92
CA ARG A 70 -4.51 10.97 -19.46
C ARG A 70 -5.58 10.28 -20.28
N LEU A 71 -6.57 9.73 -19.59
CA LEU A 71 -7.69 9.00 -20.18
C LEU A 71 -8.97 9.81 -19.97
N THR A 72 -9.72 10.01 -21.03
CA THR A 72 -11.11 10.51 -20.96
C THR A 72 -12.04 9.52 -21.67
N PHE A 73 -13.04 9.01 -20.96
CA PHE A 73 -14.06 8.11 -21.48
C PHE A 73 -15.44 8.75 -21.35
N GLN A 74 -16.12 8.90 -22.48
CA GLN A 74 -17.44 9.52 -22.60
C GLN A 74 -18.46 8.46 -23.03
N PRO A 75 -19.30 7.96 -22.10
CA PRO A 75 -20.30 6.95 -22.41
C PRO A 75 -21.44 7.47 -23.28
N THR A 76 -21.95 6.65 -24.21
CA THR A 76 -23.03 7.05 -25.14
C THR A 76 -24.34 7.46 -24.46
N PHE A 77 -24.65 6.93 -23.27
CA PHE A 77 -25.95 7.09 -22.59
C PHE A 77 -25.87 7.51 -21.12
N ARG A 78 -24.92 8.39 -20.74
CA ARG A 78 -24.81 8.83 -19.34
C ARG A 78 -24.54 10.33 -19.22
N ILE A 79 -25.14 10.93 -18.19
CA ILE A 79 -24.80 12.28 -17.70
C ILE A 79 -23.47 12.32 -16.92
N ALA A 80 -22.57 11.37 -17.19
CA ALA A 80 -21.32 11.24 -16.45
C ALA A 80 -20.17 11.01 -17.43
N GLU A 81 -19.10 11.75 -17.23
CA GLU A 81 -17.82 11.60 -17.93
C GLU A 81 -16.80 10.98 -16.98
N PHE A 82 -15.92 10.15 -17.52
CA PHE A 82 -14.85 9.52 -16.76
C PHE A 82 -13.50 10.10 -17.16
N HIS A 83 -12.75 10.53 -16.17
CA HIS A 83 -11.39 11.03 -16.33
C HIS A 83 -10.43 10.16 -15.53
N GLY A 84 -9.21 9.99 -16.01
CA GLY A 84 -8.33 9.03 -15.40
C GLY A 84 -6.92 9.01 -15.93
N THR A 85 -6.21 7.94 -15.59
CA THR A 85 -4.89 7.62 -16.14
C THR A 85 -4.87 6.22 -16.74
N LEU A 86 -4.01 6.02 -17.74
CA LEU A 86 -3.61 4.71 -18.24
C LEU A 86 -2.08 4.65 -18.20
N ARG A 87 -1.55 3.59 -17.61
CA ARG A 87 -0.11 3.33 -17.46
C ARG A 87 0.27 2.21 -18.40
N VAL A 88 1.27 2.43 -19.23
CA VAL A 88 1.82 1.45 -20.17
C VAL A 88 3.25 1.17 -19.75
N ASP A 89 3.49 0.02 -19.13
CA ASP A 89 4.81 -0.41 -18.69
C ASP A 89 5.37 -1.45 -19.67
N LYS A 90 6.61 -1.23 -20.12
CA LYS A 90 7.31 -2.12 -21.07
C LYS A 90 8.60 -2.68 -20.49
N HIS A 91 8.82 -2.49 -19.20
CA HIS A 91 10.03 -2.88 -18.50
C HIS A 91 10.19 -4.41 -18.43
N GLY A 92 11.44 -4.87 -18.33
CA GLY A 92 11.78 -6.27 -17.99
C GLY A 92 11.78 -7.28 -19.15
N GLY A 93 11.33 -6.93 -20.36
CA GLY A 93 11.34 -7.86 -21.51
C GLY A 93 10.33 -9.02 -21.42
N GLU A 94 9.58 -9.12 -20.32
CA GLU A 94 8.58 -10.17 -20.05
C GLU A 94 7.21 -9.91 -20.70
N GLY A 95 7.00 -8.69 -21.22
CA GLY A 95 5.75 -8.29 -21.86
C GLY A 95 5.47 -6.81 -21.68
N THR A 96 4.29 -6.38 -22.12
CA THR A 96 3.76 -5.04 -21.81
C THR A 96 2.65 -5.19 -20.78
N THR A 97 2.70 -4.44 -19.69
CA THR A 97 1.62 -4.37 -18.69
C THR A 97 0.87 -3.07 -18.87
N VAL A 98 -0.47 -3.12 -18.93
CA VAL A 98 -1.28 -1.91 -19.06
C VAL A 98 -2.41 -1.90 -18.04
N SER A 99 -2.50 -0.82 -17.26
CA SER A 99 -3.57 -0.62 -16.30
C SER A 99 -4.00 0.84 -16.18
N GLY A 100 -5.24 1.07 -15.75
CA GLY A 100 -5.79 2.42 -15.63
C GLY A 100 -6.73 2.60 -14.45
N ASP A 101 -6.95 3.86 -14.09
CA ASP A 101 -7.80 4.29 -12.98
C ASP A 101 -8.79 5.33 -13.49
N LEU A 102 -10.09 5.12 -13.24
CA LEU A 102 -11.16 6.02 -13.66
C LEU A 102 -11.84 6.72 -12.49
N TYR A 103 -12.13 8.00 -12.70
CA TYR A 103 -12.84 8.88 -11.79
C TYR A 103 -14.08 9.44 -12.48
N ARG A 104 -15.22 9.40 -11.78
CA ARG A 104 -16.53 9.78 -12.31
C ARG A 104 -16.84 11.25 -12.01
N PHE A 105 -17.18 12.00 -13.05
CA PHE A 105 -17.62 13.39 -12.96
C PHE A 105 -19.00 13.55 -13.60
N PRO A 106 -19.84 14.48 -13.12
CA PRO A 106 -21.05 14.83 -13.84
C PRO A 106 -20.67 15.51 -15.16
N SER A 107 -21.37 15.17 -16.25
CA SER A 107 -21.17 15.77 -17.58
C SER A 107 -21.91 17.10 -17.75
N ILE A 108 -22.62 17.57 -16.72
CA ILE A 108 -23.32 18.85 -16.71
C ILE A 108 -22.45 19.84 -15.92
N ALA A 109 -21.94 20.86 -16.60
CA ALA A 109 -21.42 22.05 -15.93
C ALA A 109 -22.62 22.76 -15.27
N LEU A 110 -22.81 22.54 -13.97
CA LEU A 110 -23.72 23.38 -13.21
C LEU A 110 -23.13 24.80 -13.17
N PRO A 111 -23.90 25.87 -13.42
CA PRO A 111 -23.43 27.23 -13.16
C PRO A 111 -23.06 27.30 -11.67
N ALA A 112 -21.82 27.69 -11.38
CA ALA A 112 -21.35 27.83 -10.01
C ALA A 112 -22.27 28.80 -9.24
N PRO A 113 -22.68 28.48 -8.00
CA PRO A 113 -23.31 29.48 -7.16
C PRO A 113 -22.33 30.65 -6.98
N HIS A 114 -22.81 31.86 -7.24
CA HIS A 114 -22.09 33.08 -6.94
C HIS A 114 -21.94 33.17 -5.42
N ASP A 115 -20.83 32.67 -4.87
CA ASP A 115 -20.42 33.05 -3.53
C ASP A 115 -19.96 34.51 -3.59
N ALA A 116 -20.82 35.36 -3.04
CA ALA A 116 -20.52 36.76 -2.75
C ALA A 116 -19.52 36.79 -1.61
N ASP A 117 -18.23 36.59 -1.93
CA ASP A 117 -17.08 37.14 -1.23
C ASP A 117 -15.81 36.90 -2.07
N GLY A 118 -15.56 37.82 -3.02
CA GLY A 118 -14.20 38.32 -3.24
C GLY A 118 -13.18 37.51 -4.04
N GLU A 119 -13.53 36.93 -5.19
CA GLU A 119 -12.70 36.94 -6.42
C GLU A 119 -13.52 36.38 -7.58
N SER A 120 -14.02 37.25 -8.46
CA SER A 120 -14.69 36.81 -9.69
C SER A 120 -13.67 36.21 -10.67
N PRO A 121 -13.90 35.01 -11.23
CA PRO A 121 -13.17 34.58 -12.40
C PRO A 121 -13.65 35.43 -13.59
N LEU A 122 -12.77 36.24 -14.16
CA LEU A 122 -13.07 37.02 -15.36
C LEU A 122 -13.55 36.07 -16.48
N PRO A 123 -14.69 36.35 -17.14
CA PRO A 123 -15.01 35.73 -18.41
C PRO A 123 -14.08 36.36 -19.46
N PHE A 124 -13.58 35.55 -20.38
CA PHE A 124 -12.67 35.82 -21.51
C PHE A 124 -11.23 35.31 -21.32
N PRO A 125 -10.69 34.60 -22.33
CA PRO A 125 -9.36 34.02 -22.28
C PRO A 125 -8.34 35.14 -22.36
N ILE A 126 -7.65 35.40 -21.25
CA ILE A 126 -6.30 35.96 -21.33
C ILE A 126 -5.48 34.92 -22.11
N PRO A 127 -4.84 35.27 -23.25
CA PRO A 127 -3.94 34.34 -23.91
C PRO A 127 -2.79 34.09 -22.94
N VAL A 128 -2.86 32.98 -22.21
CA VAL A 128 -1.70 32.41 -21.54
C VAL A 128 -0.69 32.17 -22.66
N PRO A 129 0.47 32.86 -22.66
CA PRO A 129 1.30 32.97 -23.86
C PRO A 129 1.91 31.64 -24.31
N PHE A 130 1.76 30.58 -23.52
CA PHE A 130 2.12 29.21 -23.88
C PHE A 130 1.12 28.24 -23.24
N PRO A 131 0.62 27.22 -23.96
CA PRO A 131 -0.17 26.18 -23.32
C PRO A 131 0.70 25.50 -22.26
N THR A 132 0.29 25.58 -20.99
CA THR A 132 0.95 24.86 -19.90
C THR A 132 0.91 23.37 -20.22
N ARG A 133 2.08 22.72 -20.20
CA ARG A 133 2.16 21.28 -20.44
C ARG A 133 1.32 20.56 -19.39
N LEU A 134 0.44 19.68 -19.85
CA LEU A 134 -0.34 18.82 -18.97
C LEU A 134 0.60 17.81 -18.29
N ASN A 135 0.33 17.53 -17.02
CA ASN A 135 1.07 16.57 -16.20
C ASN A 135 0.15 15.39 -15.81
N ILE A 136 0.69 14.41 -15.08
CA ILE A 136 -0.05 13.29 -14.50
C ILE A 136 -1.16 13.85 -13.58
N PRO A 137 -2.45 13.60 -13.87
CA PRO A 137 -3.53 14.14 -13.06
C PRO A 137 -3.65 13.43 -11.72
N VAL A 138 -4.13 14.16 -10.72
CA VAL A 138 -4.58 13.61 -9.44
C VAL A 138 -6.03 14.03 -9.29
N TYR A 139 -6.88 13.07 -8.94
CA TYR A 139 -8.32 13.29 -8.77
C TYR A 139 -8.75 12.98 -7.33
N PRO A 140 -9.87 13.57 -6.86
CA PRO A 140 -10.40 13.32 -5.54
C PRO A 140 -10.81 11.86 -5.32
N ARG A 141 -10.52 11.32 -4.14
CA ARG A 141 -10.80 9.93 -3.75
C ARG A 141 -12.27 9.57 -3.87
N ASN A 142 -13.17 10.48 -3.47
CA ASN A 142 -14.62 10.28 -3.55
C ASN A 142 -15.18 10.24 -4.99
N LYS A 143 -14.36 10.53 -6.00
CA LYS A 143 -14.72 10.39 -7.42
C LYS A 143 -14.22 9.08 -8.02
N TYR A 144 -13.37 8.33 -7.32
CA TYR A 144 -12.85 7.07 -7.84
C TYR A 144 -13.98 6.11 -8.18
N SER A 145 -13.93 5.50 -9.36
CA SER A 145 -15.04 4.71 -9.89
C SER A 145 -14.64 3.29 -10.24
N SER A 146 -13.50 3.08 -10.89
CA SER A 146 -13.11 1.75 -11.35
C SER A 146 -11.63 1.66 -11.71
N TYR A 147 -11.16 0.42 -11.65
CA TYR A 147 -9.84 0.02 -12.14
C TYR A 147 -9.98 -0.70 -13.49
N TRP A 148 -9.06 -0.43 -14.41
CA TRP A 148 -8.97 -1.08 -15.72
C TRP A 148 -7.73 -1.97 -15.78
N LYS A 149 -7.95 -3.27 -15.95
CA LYS A 149 -6.92 -4.28 -16.23
C LYS A 149 -6.94 -4.61 -17.71
N VAL A 150 -5.85 -4.36 -18.44
CA VAL A 150 -5.77 -4.82 -19.83
C VAL A 150 -5.30 -6.26 -19.86
N THR A 151 -6.03 -7.13 -20.55
CA THR A 151 -5.75 -8.57 -20.66
C THR A 151 -5.32 -9.00 -22.07
N LYS A 152 -5.50 -8.12 -23.06
CA LYS A 152 -4.97 -8.31 -24.42
C LYS A 152 -4.63 -6.95 -25.02
N LEU A 153 -3.50 -6.85 -25.69
CA LEU A 153 -3.05 -5.66 -26.41
C LEU A 153 -2.56 -6.04 -27.81
N THR A 154 -3.02 -5.33 -28.82
CA THR A 154 -2.53 -5.43 -30.19
C THR A 154 -2.10 -4.05 -30.67
N VAL A 155 -0.81 -3.90 -30.97
CA VAL A 155 -0.23 -2.68 -31.57
C VAL A 155 0.39 -3.09 -32.90
N PRO A 156 -0.30 -2.88 -34.04
CA PRO A 156 0.13 -3.39 -35.32
C PRO A 156 1.34 -2.62 -35.85
N LEU A 157 2.28 -3.36 -36.47
CA LEU A 157 3.44 -2.81 -37.18
C LEU A 157 3.12 -2.39 -38.61
N PHE A 158 1.98 -2.83 -39.14
CA PHE A 158 1.52 -2.57 -40.50
C PHE A 158 0.06 -2.14 -40.50
N MET A 159 -0.41 -1.59 -41.60
CA MET A 159 -1.82 -1.20 -41.73
C MET A 159 -2.78 -2.39 -41.53
N PRO A 160 -3.98 -2.18 -40.91
CA PRO A 160 -4.51 -0.89 -40.44
C PRO A 160 -3.91 -0.42 -39.11
N CYS A 161 -3.56 0.87 -39.04
CA CYS A 161 -2.98 1.51 -37.85
C CYS A 161 -3.99 1.71 -36.70
N ARG A 162 -4.33 0.63 -35.99
CA ARG A 162 -5.26 0.67 -34.86
C ARG A 162 -4.70 -0.09 -33.67
N ILE A 163 -4.69 0.53 -32.49
CA ILE A 163 -4.42 -0.18 -31.25
C ILE A 163 -5.73 -0.81 -30.80
N THR A 164 -5.69 -2.09 -30.43
CA THR A 164 -6.85 -2.78 -29.85
C THR A 164 -6.48 -3.31 -28.47
N MET A 165 -7.34 -3.03 -27.49
CA MET A 165 -7.18 -3.49 -26.11
C MET A 165 -8.44 -4.22 -25.65
N THR A 166 -8.27 -5.36 -25.01
CA THR A 166 -9.31 -6.00 -24.19
C THR A 166 -9.09 -5.58 -22.74
N VAL A 167 -10.11 -4.99 -22.13
CA VAL A 167 -10.05 -4.41 -20.78
C VAL A 167 -11.07 -5.09 -19.89
N GLU A 168 -10.63 -5.58 -18.75
CA GLU A 168 -11.47 -5.96 -17.63
C GLU A 168 -11.62 -4.77 -16.70
N GLU A 169 -12.86 -4.32 -16.50
CA GLU A 169 -13.16 -3.23 -15.57
C GLU A 169 -13.68 -3.79 -14.26
N TYR A 170 -13.09 -3.31 -13.16
CA TYR A 170 -13.49 -3.64 -11.80
C TYR A 170 -14.07 -2.37 -11.15
N ALA A 171 -15.39 -2.35 -10.95
CA ALA A 171 -16.06 -1.26 -10.28
C ALA A 171 -15.64 -1.18 -8.81
N TYR A 172 -15.42 0.04 -8.33
CA TYR A 172 -15.04 0.30 -6.94
C TYR A 172 -16.26 0.66 -6.12
N THR A 173 -16.41 -0.01 -4.99
CA THR A 173 -17.36 0.36 -3.94
C THR A 173 -16.65 1.28 -2.95
N GLN A 174 -17.19 2.48 -2.77
CA GLN A 174 -16.64 3.46 -1.82
C GLN A 174 -16.70 2.92 -0.38
N PRO A 175 -15.74 3.29 0.49
CA PRO A 175 -15.72 2.84 1.87
C PRO A 175 -17.00 3.29 2.62
N PRO A 176 -17.52 2.46 3.55
CA PRO A 176 -18.58 2.89 4.44
C PRO A 176 -18.09 4.00 5.37
N ALA A 177 -19.02 4.78 5.94
CA ALA A 177 -18.70 5.85 6.88
C ALA A 177 -17.84 5.34 8.05
N GLY A 178 -16.75 6.05 8.35
CA GLY A 178 -15.79 5.66 9.39
C GLY A 178 -14.79 4.57 8.99
N SER A 179 -14.81 4.12 7.73
CA SER A 179 -13.76 3.28 7.13
C SER A 179 -13.01 4.06 6.05
N SER A 180 -11.80 3.60 5.74
CA SER A 180 -11.06 4.04 4.54
C SER A 180 -10.94 2.94 3.48
N ASP A 181 -11.33 1.71 3.84
CA ASP A 181 -11.28 0.55 2.95
C ASP A 181 -12.57 0.45 2.15
N GLY A 182 -12.49 0.69 0.84
CA GLY A 182 -13.52 0.28 -0.11
C GLY A 182 -13.33 -1.16 -0.57
N SER A 183 -13.94 -1.53 -1.69
CA SER A 183 -13.81 -2.90 -2.21
C SER A 183 -13.92 -2.97 -3.73
N PHE A 184 -13.37 -4.05 -4.28
CA PHE A 184 -13.55 -4.47 -5.67
C PHE A 184 -14.21 -5.85 -5.70
N PRO A 185 -15.00 -6.16 -6.74
CA PRO A 185 -15.51 -7.51 -6.95
C PRO A 185 -14.37 -8.46 -7.36
N ALA A 186 -14.44 -9.73 -6.94
CA ALA A 186 -13.46 -10.76 -7.30
C ALA A 186 -13.42 -11.08 -8.80
N THR A 187 -14.50 -10.78 -9.52
CA THR A 187 -14.60 -10.94 -10.98
C THR A 187 -14.79 -9.57 -11.64
N PRO A 188 -14.34 -9.40 -12.90
CA PRO A 188 -14.57 -8.16 -13.65
C PRO A 188 -16.06 -7.80 -13.66
N SER A 189 -16.37 -6.53 -13.42
CA SER A 189 -17.74 -6.00 -13.55
C SER A 189 -18.21 -6.03 -15.01
N ARG A 190 -17.28 -5.90 -15.96
CA ARG A 190 -17.50 -6.07 -17.40
C ARG A 190 -16.18 -6.19 -18.15
N THR A 191 -16.25 -6.70 -19.37
CA THR A 191 -15.15 -6.71 -20.34
C THR A 191 -15.46 -5.74 -21.49
N LEU A 192 -14.49 -4.88 -21.82
CA LEU A 192 -14.57 -3.86 -22.85
C LEU A 192 -13.54 -4.14 -23.95
N THR A 193 -13.89 -3.80 -25.18
CA THR A 193 -12.93 -3.72 -26.30
C THR A 193 -12.75 -2.26 -26.68
N VAL A 194 -11.51 -1.79 -26.59
CA VAL A 194 -11.12 -0.42 -26.91
C VAL A 194 -10.33 -0.43 -28.22
N VAL A 195 -10.78 0.35 -29.20
CA VAL A 195 -10.10 0.49 -30.49
C VAL A 195 -9.69 1.93 -30.69
N LEU A 196 -8.38 2.18 -30.80
CA LEU A 196 -7.79 3.51 -30.87
C LEU A 196 -7.10 3.75 -32.20
N THR A 197 -7.18 4.99 -32.65
CA THR A 197 -6.43 5.52 -33.80
C THR A 197 -5.64 6.73 -33.36
N LYS A 198 -4.46 6.92 -33.96
CA LYS A 198 -3.64 8.11 -33.69
C LYS A 198 -4.37 9.36 -34.17
N ALA A 199 -4.38 10.39 -33.35
CA ALA A 199 -5.03 11.66 -33.64
C ALA A 199 -4.08 12.83 -33.30
N THR A 200 -4.41 14.02 -33.80
CA THR A 200 -3.64 15.23 -33.49
C THR A 200 -3.79 15.58 -32.01
N PRO A 201 -2.70 15.74 -31.25
CA PRO A 201 -2.77 16.11 -29.84
C PRO A 201 -3.39 17.50 -29.66
N PRO A 202 -4.39 17.66 -28.77
CA PRO A 202 -4.83 18.97 -28.32
C PRO A 202 -3.70 19.75 -27.64
N ALA A 203 -3.90 21.06 -27.48
CA ALA A 203 -2.96 21.93 -26.77
C ALA A 203 -2.66 21.39 -25.35
N GLY A 204 -1.39 21.45 -24.96
CA GLY A 204 -0.91 21.01 -23.64
C GLY A 204 -0.40 19.56 -23.58
N PHE A 205 -0.72 18.69 -24.56
CA PHE A 205 -0.11 17.37 -24.67
C PHE A 205 1.26 17.44 -25.36
N SER A 206 2.24 16.72 -24.82
CA SER A 206 3.64 16.71 -25.30
C SER A 206 4.01 15.46 -26.08
N GLY A 207 3.12 14.47 -26.16
CA GLY A 207 3.39 13.17 -26.77
C GLY A 207 2.25 12.63 -27.63
N PRO A 208 2.25 11.33 -27.93
CA PRO A 208 1.24 10.70 -28.78
C PRO A 208 -0.15 10.84 -28.17
N PHE A 209 -1.12 11.10 -29.06
CA PHE A 209 -2.54 11.23 -28.72
C PHE A 209 -3.36 10.29 -29.58
N PHE A 210 -4.37 9.68 -28.96
CA PHE A 210 -5.23 8.69 -29.59
C PHE A 210 -6.69 8.99 -29.29
N SER A 211 -7.55 8.71 -30.25
CA SER A 211 -9.00 8.74 -30.11
C SER A 211 -9.61 7.44 -30.63
N GLY A 212 -10.71 7.01 -30.04
CA GLY A 212 -11.29 5.73 -30.36
C GLY A 212 -12.67 5.48 -29.79
N THR A 213 -13.12 4.24 -29.93
CA THR A 213 -14.40 3.75 -29.45
C THR A 213 -14.21 2.67 -28.41
N VAL A 214 -15.19 2.55 -27.53
CA VAL A 214 -15.28 1.50 -26.51
C VAL A 214 -16.52 0.69 -26.80
N THR A 215 -16.38 -0.64 -26.86
CA THR A 215 -17.52 -1.55 -27.08
C THR A 215 -17.58 -2.61 -26.00
N GLN A 216 -18.77 -3.19 -25.79
CA GLN A 216 -19.01 -4.32 -24.89
C GLN A 216 -19.88 -5.34 -25.61
N GLY A 217 -19.39 -6.55 -25.85
CA GLY A 217 -20.13 -7.56 -26.62
C GLY A 217 -20.56 -7.06 -28.00
N GLY A 218 -19.74 -6.24 -28.67
CA GLY A 218 -20.04 -5.62 -29.96
C GLY A 218 -20.92 -4.37 -29.91
N MET A 219 -21.54 -4.04 -28.77
CA MET A 219 -22.35 -2.82 -28.62
C MET A 219 -21.48 -1.61 -28.32
N ASP A 220 -21.76 -0.47 -28.97
CA ASP A 220 -21.11 0.81 -28.65
C ASP A 220 -21.40 1.24 -27.20
N ARG A 221 -20.35 1.62 -26.49
CA ARG A 221 -20.39 2.11 -25.11
C ARG A 221 -19.89 3.53 -24.98
N GLY A 222 -19.33 4.12 -26.03
CA GLY A 222 -18.90 5.51 -26.03
C GLY A 222 -17.54 5.72 -26.68
N THR A 223 -17.04 6.94 -26.54
CA THR A 223 -15.76 7.36 -27.10
C THR A 223 -14.69 7.46 -26.01
N ILE A 224 -13.44 7.29 -26.41
CA ILE A 224 -12.29 7.38 -25.52
C ILE A 224 -11.17 8.17 -26.17
N THR A 225 -10.45 8.93 -25.36
CA THR A 225 -9.18 9.57 -25.76
C THR A 225 -8.07 9.22 -24.79
N LEU A 226 -6.86 9.08 -25.31
CA LEU A 226 -5.63 8.87 -24.55
C LEU A 226 -4.57 9.87 -25.01
N GLY A 227 -4.05 10.69 -24.10
CA GLY A 227 -2.95 11.60 -24.39
C GLY A 227 -1.76 11.37 -23.47
N TRP A 228 -0.60 11.07 -24.03
CA TRP A 228 0.62 10.86 -23.27
C TRP A 228 1.08 12.17 -22.61
N VAL A 229 1.44 12.10 -21.33
CA VAL A 229 1.84 13.28 -20.54
C VAL A 229 3.17 13.13 -19.82
N SER A 230 3.64 11.91 -19.57
CA SER A 230 4.87 11.68 -18.79
C SER A 230 5.45 10.31 -19.06
N SER A 231 6.78 10.20 -18.97
CA SER A 231 7.48 8.91 -18.88
C SER A 231 7.33 8.25 -17.51
N PHE A 232 7.03 9.03 -16.47
CA PHE A 232 6.65 8.50 -15.16
C PHE A 232 5.18 8.06 -15.15
N PHE A 233 4.86 7.05 -14.35
CA PHE A 233 3.52 6.49 -14.19
C PHE A 233 2.66 7.26 -13.20
N ARG A 234 3.31 7.77 -12.13
CA ARG A 234 2.66 8.42 -10.99
C ARG A 234 3.49 9.62 -10.53
N ARG A 235 2.88 10.48 -9.72
CA ARG A 235 3.59 11.59 -9.06
C ARG A 235 3.14 11.78 -7.63
N ALA A 236 4.06 12.20 -6.77
CA ALA A 236 3.80 12.51 -5.37
C ALA A 236 4.73 13.62 -4.86
N THR A 237 4.36 14.22 -3.74
CA THR A 237 5.18 15.15 -2.97
C THR A 237 5.54 14.51 -1.65
N VAL A 238 6.82 14.49 -1.29
CA VAL A 238 7.32 14.12 0.04
C VAL A 238 7.73 15.39 0.77
N GLU A 239 7.00 15.75 1.81
CA GLU A 239 7.35 16.85 2.70
C GLU A 239 8.17 16.32 3.87
N ILE A 240 9.35 16.90 4.07
CA ILE A 240 10.32 16.50 5.09
C ILE A 240 10.28 17.50 6.24
N GLY A 241 9.72 17.06 7.37
CA GLY A 241 9.84 17.72 8.66
C GLY A 241 11.08 17.25 9.39
N VAL A 242 11.79 18.15 10.09
CA VAL A 242 13.01 17.80 10.81
C VAL A 242 12.89 18.26 12.25
N LEU A 243 12.91 17.32 13.19
CA LEU A 243 12.96 17.66 14.61
C LEU A 243 14.32 18.27 14.96
N ALA A 244 14.34 19.23 15.88
CA ALA A 244 15.57 19.80 16.43
C ALA A 244 16.51 18.68 16.93
N GLY A 245 17.77 18.73 16.49
CA GLY A 245 18.78 17.69 16.78
C GLY A 245 18.81 16.51 15.80
N SER A 246 17.84 16.43 14.88
CA SER A 246 17.83 15.45 13.78
C SER A 246 18.48 15.99 12.51
N VAL A 247 18.72 15.10 11.54
CA VAL A 247 19.21 15.42 10.20
C VAL A 247 18.42 14.66 9.13
N VAL A 248 18.47 15.15 7.89
CA VAL A 248 17.90 14.50 6.69
C VAL A 248 19.06 13.77 5.98
N PRO A 249 18.84 12.62 5.33
CA PRO A 249 19.89 12.01 4.50
C PRO A 249 20.24 12.94 3.34
N ASP A 250 21.54 13.20 3.16
CA ASP A 250 22.05 13.93 2.00
C ASP A 250 22.04 13.04 0.75
N PRO A 251 21.93 13.62 -0.47
CA PRO A 251 22.12 12.88 -1.71
C PRO A 251 23.45 12.13 -1.72
N VAL A 252 23.45 10.89 -2.21
CA VAL A 252 24.65 10.03 -2.24
C VAL A 252 25.13 9.76 -3.66
N PRO A 253 26.41 9.45 -3.90
CA PRO A 253 26.88 9.10 -5.25
C PRO A 253 26.21 7.83 -5.78
N ALA A 254 25.80 7.85 -7.06
CA ALA A 254 25.28 6.67 -7.75
C ALA A 254 26.43 5.79 -8.29
N ALA A 255 26.25 4.47 -8.31
CA ALA A 255 27.27 3.53 -8.79
C ALA A 255 27.70 3.73 -10.26
N GLY A 256 26.84 4.34 -11.08
CA GLY A 256 27.09 4.67 -12.50
C GLY A 256 27.44 6.14 -12.78
N GLY A 257 27.68 6.94 -11.74
CA GLY A 257 27.82 8.40 -11.84
C GLY A 257 26.51 9.15 -11.62
N GLY A 258 26.60 10.37 -11.06
CA GLY A 258 25.44 11.16 -10.63
C GLY A 258 25.13 11.00 -9.13
N THR A 259 23.90 11.37 -8.74
CA THR A 259 23.45 11.37 -7.34
C THR A 259 22.14 10.60 -7.19
N GLU A 260 22.02 9.83 -6.12
CA GLU A 260 20.80 9.20 -5.65
C GLU A 260 20.24 9.99 -4.46
N ASP A 261 19.02 10.47 -4.62
CA ASP A 261 18.18 11.11 -3.60
C ASP A 261 16.76 10.49 -3.68
N PHE A 262 15.81 10.98 -2.89
CA PHE A 262 14.43 10.50 -2.94
C PHE A 262 13.84 10.53 -4.36
N ALA A 263 14.05 11.61 -5.12
CA ALA A 263 13.50 11.73 -6.46
C ALA A 263 14.05 10.65 -7.40
N ASN A 264 15.38 10.47 -7.40
CA ASN A 264 16.05 9.48 -8.24
C ASN A 264 15.76 8.03 -7.81
N VAL A 265 15.66 7.79 -6.50
CA VAL A 265 15.26 6.50 -5.94
C VAL A 265 13.87 6.09 -6.43
N PHE A 266 12.86 6.96 -6.27
CA PHE A 266 11.50 6.68 -6.72
C PHE A 266 11.37 6.67 -8.25
N ALA A 267 12.24 7.38 -8.97
CA ALA A 267 12.33 7.30 -10.42
C ALA A 267 12.68 5.87 -10.90
N THR A 268 13.38 5.05 -10.11
CA THR A 268 13.61 3.63 -10.44
C THR A 268 12.32 2.81 -10.51
N ALA A 269 11.27 3.21 -9.79
CA ALA A 269 9.93 2.63 -9.89
C ALA A 269 9.04 3.38 -10.90
N GLY A 270 9.59 4.32 -11.67
CA GLY A 270 8.84 5.14 -12.61
C GLY A 270 7.91 6.17 -11.94
N TRP A 271 8.23 6.65 -10.74
CA TRP A 271 7.50 7.72 -10.07
C TRP A 271 8.22 9.07 -10.15
N ASN A 272 7.44 10.13 -10.37
CA ASN A 272 7.91 11.51 -10.27
C ASN A 272 7.67 12.04 -8.86
N VAL A 273 8.69 11.98 -8.00
CA VAL A 273 8.60 12.45 -6.62
C VAL A 273 9.29 13.81 -6.48
N THR A 274 8.55 14.77 -5.93
CA THR A 274 9.09 16.08 -5.53
C THR A 274 9.31 16.09 -4.02
N THR A 275 10.48 16.50 -3.56
CA THR A 275 10.73 16.68 -2.12
C THR A 275 10.65 18.15 -1.72
N ILE A 276 9.95 18.43 -0.62
CA ILE A 276 9.90 19.75 0.01
C ILE A 276 10.47 19.61 1.41
N ARG A 277 11.37 20.50 1.81
CA ARG A 277 11.93 20.51 3.17
C ARG A 277 11.45 21.72 3.93
N ASN A 278 10.91 21.50 5.12
CA ASN A 278 10.55 22.59 6.01
C ASN A 278 11.83 23.21 6.61
N PRO A 279 12.07 24.52 6.41
CA PRO A 279 13.33 25.15 6.82
C PRO A 279 13.42 25.33 8.34
N THR A 280 12.30 25.37 9.04
CA THR A 280 12.23 25.55 10.48
C THR A 280 12.25 24.19 11.18
N PRO A 281 13.24 23.91 12.04
CA PRO A 281 13.24 22.69 12.84
C PRO A 281 12.03 22.64 13.77
N ILE A 282 11.41 21.46 13.87
CA ILE A 282 10.30 21.19 14.78
C ILE A 282 10.87 21.08 16.20
N PRO A 283 10.35 21.82 17.19
CA PRO A 283 10.84 21.73 18.56
C PRO A 283 10.56 20.36 19.17
N VAL A 284 11.45 19.91 20.06
CA VAL A 284 11.22 18.70 20.85
C VAL A 284 10.04 18.96 21.82
N PRO A 285 9.03 18.07 21.89
CA PRO A 285 7.93 18.22 22.83
C PRO A 285 8.39 18.27 24.28
N ALA A 286 7.66 19.01 25.12
CA ALA A 286 7.97 19.09 26.55
C ALA A 286 7.88 17.71 27.23
N GLY A 287 8.88 17.36 28.02
CA GLY A 287 8.97 16.05 28.70
C GLY A 287 9.52 14.91 27.84
N VAL A 288 9.69 15.13 26.53
CA VAL A 288 10.31 14.13 25.64
C VAL A 288 11.81 14.34 25.57
N THR A 289 12.56 13.27 25.78
CA THR A 289 14.00 13.24 25.51
C THR A 289 14.21 12.69 24.11
N ALA A 290 14.45 13.57 23.12
CA ALA A 290 14.48 13.20 21.70
C ALA A 290 15.52 12.12 21.34
N THR A 291 16.55 11.91 22.16
CA THR A 291 17.58 10.89 21.95
C THR A 291 17.21 9.51 22.53
N ASN A 292 16.10 9.37 23.24
CA ASN A 292 15.61 8.06 23.69
C ASN A 292 14.82 7.35 22.57
N CYS A 293 14.37 6.12 22.82
CA CYS A 293 13.37 5.52 21.95
C CYS A 293 12.05 6.27 22.12
N TRP A 294 11.44 6.61 21.00
CA TRP A 294 10.16 7.31 21.01
C TRP A 294 9.04 6.38 21.45
N SER A 295 8.15 6.90 22.31
CA SER A 295 6.87 6.25 22.50
C SER A 295 6.02 6.45 21.24
N SER A 296 5.15 5.48 20.93
CA SER A 296 4.25 5.62 19.79
C SER A 296 3.33 6.82 19.92
N ALA A 297 2.88 7.13 21.13
CA ALA A 297 2.06 8.28 21.45
C ALA A 297 2.76 9.62 21.17
N ASP A 298 3.98 9.82 21.67
CA ASP A 298 4.70 11.10 21.50
C ASP A 298 5.06 11.34 20.02
N LEU A 299 5.53 10.31 19.31
CA LEU A 299 5.91 10.46 17.91
C LEU A 299 4.68 10.69 17.03
N HIS A 300 3.60 9.95 17.25
CA HIS A 300 2.32 10.16 16.57
C HIS A 300 1.79 11.59 16.79
N ALA A 301 1.88 12.10 18.02
CA ALA A 301 1.48 13.46 18.36
C ALA A 301 2.31 14.51 17.61
N VAL A 302 3.64 14.35 17.53
CA VAL A 302 4.51 15.25 16.76
C VAL A 302 4.13 15.25 15.29
N MET A 303 3.92 14.08 14.70
CA MET A 303 3.53 13.98 13.30
C MET A 303 2.18 14.67 13.07
N LEU A 304 1.17 14.38 13.90
CA LEU A 304 -0.16 14.97 13.77
C LEU A 304 -0.12 16.50 13.85
N ALA A 305 0.66 17.07 14.78
CA ALA A 305 0.75 18.51 15.00
C ALA A 305 1.52 19.27 13.90
N ASN A 306 2.37 18.58 13.12
CA ASN A 306 3.27 19.21 12.14
C ASN A 306 2.97 18.83 10.69
N ARG A 307 1.83 18.17 10.43
CA ARG A 307 1.33 17.96 9.07
C ARG A 307 0.96 19.29 8.42
N SER A 308 1.34 19.47 7.16
CA SER A 308 1.00 20.69 6.43
C SER A 308 -0.52 20.85 6.29
N PRO A 309 -1.10 21.97 6.75
CA PRO A 309 -2.53 22.24 6.54
C PRO A 309 -2.86 22.48 5.06
N SER A 310 -1.84 22.73 4.21
CA SER A 310 -1.98 22.89 2.77
C SER A 310 -1.99 21.57 1.99
N ALA A 311 -1.72 20.43 2.65
CA ALA A 311 -1.73 19.11 2.04
C ALA A 311 -3.17 18.65 1.74
N ASP A 312 -3.68 19.05 0.57
CA ASP A 312 -4.93 18.52 0.01
C ASP A 312 -4.66 17.22 -0.76
N LEU A 313 -4.87 16.10 -0.07
CA LEU A 313 -4.66 14.76 -0.63
C LEU A 313 -5.52 14.48 -1.85
N ASP A 314 -6.63 15.19 -2.06
CA ASP A 314 -7.51 15.03 -3.21
C ASP A 314 -7.03 15.83 -4.45
N LYS A 315 -5.99 16.66 -4.29
CA LYS A 315 -5.32 17.40 -5.37
C LYS A 315 -3.87 16.97 -5.61
N THR A 316 -3.18 16.48 -4.59
CA THR A 316 -1.78 16.01 -4.67
C THR A 316 -1.58 14.80 -3.76
N TRP A 317 -0.88 13.78 -4.22
CA TRP A 317 -0.45 12.70 -3.33
C TRP A 317 0.69 13.23 -2.46
N TRP A 318 0.36 13.55 -1.21
CA TRP A 318 1.28 14.21 -0.28
C TRP A 318 1.65 13.25 0.85
N MET A 319 2.93 13.04 1.06
CA MET A 319 3.48 12.19 2.12
C MET A 319 4.27 13.04 3.09
N HIS A 320 3.98 12.92 4.39
CA HIS A 320 4.77 13.58 5.43
C HIS A 320 5.85 12.65 5.98
N LEU A 321 7.12 13.01 5.80
CA LEU A 321 8.27 12.29 6.34
C LEU A 321 8.87 13.09 7.49
N LEU A 322 8.78 12.56 8.71
CA LEU A 322 9.36 13.19 9.91
C LEU A 322 10.72 12.59 10.23
N MET A 323 11.75 13.42 10.29
CA MET A 323 13.09 13.03 10.74
C MET A 323 13.23 13.31 12.23
N VAL A 324 13.44 12.27 13.03
CA VAL A 324 13.70 12.39 14.49
C VAL A 324 15.04 11.75 14.85
N PRO A 325 15.72 12.17 15.93
CA PRO A 325 16.78 11.36 16.50
C PRO A 325 16.15 10.20 17.30
N ALA A 326 16.88 9.12 17.52
CA ALA A 326 16.57 8.07 18.48
C ALA A 326 17.89 7.36 18.83
N LYS A 327 18.02 6.76 20.02
CA LYS A 327 19.24 5.99 20.32
C LYS A 327 19.30 4.73 19.45
N MET A 328 20.51 4.18 19.31
CA MET A 328 20.73 2.91 18.62
C MET A 328 19.91 1.77 19.24
N GLY A 329 19.25 0.99 18.40
CA GLY A 329 18.39 -0.14 18.77
C GLY A 329 16.91 0.23 18.98
N CYS A 330 16.48 1.42 18.57
CA CYS A 330 15.07 1.83 18.67
C CYS A 330 14.21 1.47 17.43
N GLY A 331 14.83 1.04 16.32
CA GLY A 331 14.17 0.82 15.03
C GLY A 331 14.45 1.99 14.08
N ARG A 332 14.77 1.72 12.81
CA ARG A 332 15.33 2.74 11.90
C ARG A 332 14.27 3.70 11.34
N GLY A 333 13.00 3.34 11.50
CA GLY A 333 11.83 4.15 11.21
C GLY A 333 10.52 3.48 11.61
N VAL A 334 9.43 4.19 11.39
CA VAL A 334 8.07 3.77 11.70
C VAL A 334 7.07 4.42 10.77
N MET A 335 6.06 3.67 10.37
CA MET A 335 4.86 4.18 9.72
C MET A 335 3.66 4.01 10.64
N TYR A 336 2.83 5.05 10.78
CA TYR A 336 1.53 4.91 11.44
C TYR A 336 0.47 4.76 10.36
N ASP A 337 -0.31 3.68 10.46
CA ASP A 337 -1.32 3.43 9.44
C ASP A 337 -2.38 4.54 9.47
N THR A 338 -2.66 5.16 10.63
CA THR A 338 -3.52 6.35 10.70
C THR A 338 -2.92 7.44 11.58
N ILE A 339 -2.60 8.60 11.01
CA ILE A 339 -2.27 9.82 11.77
C ILE A 339 -3.47 10.76 11.79
N GLY A 340 -3.93 11.17 10.61
CA GLY A 340 -5.28 11.73 10.43
C GLY A 340 -6.10 10.92 9.44
N VAL A 341 -5.50 10.58 8.31
CA VAL A 341 -6.05 9.61 7.34
C VAL A 341 -5.05 8.47 7.13
N PRO A 342 -5.40 7.40 6.41
CA PRO A 342 -4.48 6.30 6.29
C PRO A 342 -3.17 6.66 5.59
N ARG A 343 -2.04 6.19 6.12
CA ARG A 343 -0.72 6.25 5.48
C ARG A 343 -0.33 7.65 4.97
N ASP A 344 -0.67 8.70 5.73
CA ASP A 344 -0.35 10.08 5.37
C ASP A 344 0.96 10.59 6.00
N GLY A 345 1.63 9.77 6.80
CA GLY A 345 2.96 10.09 7.28
C GLY A 345 3.76 8.91 7.81
N VAL A 346 5.07 9.09 7.75
CA VAL A 346 6.10 8.12 8.18
C VAL A 346 7.24 8.84 8.88
N ALA A 347 8.05 8.15 9.68
CA ALA A 347 9.18 8.74 10.38
C ALA A 347 10.46 7.91 10.23
N SER A 348 11.61 8.57 10.09
CA SER A 348 12.93 7.93 10.01
C SER A 348 13.89 8.49 11.06
N PHE A 349 14.71 7.61 11.65
CA PHE A 349 15.42 7.90 12.90
C PHE A 349 16.91 8.15 12.65
N SER A 350 17.31 9.43 12.51
CA SER A 350 18.67 9.82 12.09
C SER A 350 19.81 9.38 13.03
N ASP A 351 19.51 9.11 14.30
CA ASP A 351 20.49 8.66 15.30
C ASP A 351 20.36 7.16 15.64
N ASP A 352 19.31 6.47 15.16
CA ASP A 352 19.31 5.00 15.23
C ASP A 352 20.37 4.48 14.27
N GLY A 353 20.92 3.29 14.51
CA GLY A 353 22.15 2.85 13.85
C GLY A 353 22.14 1.39 13.43
N TYR A 354 23.32 0.82 13.29
CA TYR A 354 23.52 -0.56 12.84
C TYR A 354 24.19 -1.37 13.95
N PRO A 355 23.49 -1.70 15.06
CA PRO A 355 24.10 -2.44 16.15
C PRO A 355 24.54 -3.83 15.67
N SER A 356 25.75 -4.24 16.07
CA SER A 356 26.32 -5.56 15.77
C SER A 356 25.41 -6.75 16.12
N GLY A 357 24.47 -6.55 17.05
CA GLY A 357 23.46 -7.55 17.42
C GLY A 357 22.43 -7.87 16.34
N ASP A 358 22.11 -6.93 15.42
CA ASP A 358 21.10 -7.20 14.39
C ASP A 358 21.70 -8.06 13.28
N SER A 359 22.88 -7.72 12.76
CA SER A 359 23.62 -8.50 11.76
C SER A 359 25.13 -8.35 11.94
N SER A 360 25.88 -9.45 11.78
CA SER A 360 27.34 -9.45 11.70
C SER A 360 27.88 -8.94 10.35
N ASN A 361 27.00 -8.65 9.39
CA ASN A 361 27.35 -8.29 8.02
C ASN A 361 27.18 -6.79 7.73
N PHE A 362 26.95 -5.97 8.76
CA PHE A 362 26.87 -4.51 8.60
C PHE A 362 28.19 -3.85 8.17
N GLY A 363 29.30 -4.58 8.16
CA GLY A 363 30.55 -4.10 7.56
C GLY A 363 31.00 -2.77 8.17
N THR A 364 31.24 -1.77 7.32
CA THR A 364 31.75 -0.46 7.79
C THR A 364 30.69 0.39 8.50
N ALA A 365 29.42 -0.02 8.47
CA ALA A 365 28.32 0.63 9.16
C ALA A 365 28.14 0.13 10.60
N GLU A 366 28.77 -0.99 10.97
CA GLU A 366 28.56 -1.61 12.28
C GLU A 366 28.81 -0.61 13.44
N ASN A 367 27.85 -0.56 14.36
CA ASN A 367 27.78 0.34 15.51
C ASN A 367 27.91 1.84 15.16
N LYS A 368 27.61 2.23 13.92
CA LYS A 368 27.45 3.64 13.52
C LYS A 368 25.97 4.04 13.50
N LYS A 369 25.71 5.33 13.66
CA LYS A 369 24.38 5.92 13.51
C LYS A 369 24.03 6.06 12.03
N GLN A 370 22.74 6.09 11.71
CA GLN A 370 22.25 6.31 10.34
C GLN A 370 22.84 7.58 9.72
N ARG A 371 22.84 8.70 10.44
CA ARG A 371 23.44 9.96 9.95
C ARG A 371 24.91 9.86 9.55
N ASP A 372 25.64 8.89 10.08
CA ASP A 372 27.06 8.67 9.79
C ASP A 372 27.27 7.64 8.65
N VAL A 373 26.19 7.11 8.07
CA VAL A 373 26.18 6.09 7.01
C VAL A 373 25.20 6.52 5.90
N PRO A 374 25.57 7.53 5.08
CA PRO A 374 24.61 8.25 4.23
C PRO A 374 23.80 7.37 3.28
N ARG A 375 24.44 6.39 2.63
CA ARG A 375 23.77 5.49 1.67
C ARG A 375 22.69 4.64 2.33
N ALA A 376 23.00 4.08 3.49
CA ALA A 376 22.05 3.26 4.24
C ALA A 376 20.97 4.13 4.92
N PHE A 377 21.26 5.38 5.28
CA PHE A 377 20.26 6.31 5.78
C PHE A 377 19.27 6.77 4.68
N MET A 378 19.76 7.08 3.48
CA MET A 378 18.90 7.37 2.31
C MET A 378 17.96 6.20 2.03
N ARG A 379 18.49 4.97 2.08
CA ARG A 379 17.71 3.74 1.94
C ARG A 379 16.61 3.64 2.99
N SER A 380 16.94 3.71 4.28
CA SER A 380 15.98 3.59 5.37
C SER A 380 14.90 4.68 5.28
N ALA A 381 15.24 5.92 4.95
CA ALA A 381 14.24 6.96 4.78
C ALA A 381 13.31 6.70 3.57
N CYS A 382 13.82 6.19 2.46
CA CYS A 382 12.99 5.80 1.30
C CYS A 382 12.13 4.56 1.60
N HIS A 383 12.61 3.63 2.42
CA HIS A 383 11.89 2.45 2.89
C HIS A 383 10.63 2.86 3.65
N GLU A 384 10.74 3.81 4.58
CA GLU A 384 9.59 4.37 5.29
C GLU A 384 8.57 4.98 4.33
N VAL A 385 9.02 5.79 3.36
CA VAL A 385 8.13 6.36 2.34
C VAL A 385 7.46 5.27 1.51
N GLY A 386 8.16 4.16 1.24
CA GLY A 386 7.60 2.95 0.62
C GLY A 386 6.42 2.38 1.40
N HIS A 387 6.53 2.24 2.73
CA HIS A 387 5.38 1.87 3.58
C HIS A 387 4.22 2.84 3.46
N GLY A 388 4.50 4.15 3.38
CA GLY A 388 3.50 5.18 3.12
C GLY A 388 2.75 4.97 1.79
N PHE A 389 3.42 4.46 0.76
CA PHE A 389 2.82 4.04 -0.51
C PHE A 389 2.32 2.58 -0.50
N ASN A 390 1.99 2.06 0.69
CA ASN A 390 1.45 0.72 0.90
C ASN A 390 2.38 -0.37 0.35
N GLN A 391 3.69 -0.30 0.58
CA GLN A 391 4.61 -1.40 0.29
C GLN A 391 5.01 -2.11 1.59
N GLN A 392 5.22 -3.43 1.55
CA GLN A 392 5.55 -4.22 2.72
C GLN A 392 7.03 -4.66 2.71
N HIS A 393 7.47 -5.35 3.76
CA HIS A 393 8.80 -5.95 3.75
C HIS A 393 8.82 -7.16 2.79
N GLN A 394 9.82 -7.21 1.91
CA GLN A 394 9.94 -8.24 0.87
C GLN A 394 10.17 -9.65 1.43
N GLU A 395 10.81 -9.77 2.59
CA GLU A 395 11.04 -11.06 3.25
C GLU A 395 9.79 -11.63 3.96
N ILE A 396 8.65 -10.92 3.91
CA ILE A 396 7.40 -11.34 4.52
C ILE A 396 6.51 -11.98 3.45
N THR A 397 6.65 -13.29 3.31
CA THR A 397 5.89 -14.09 2.33
C THR A 397 4.40 -14.19 2.63
N GLY A 398 3.91 -13.74 3.79
CA GLY A 398 2.47 -13.74 4.14
C GLY A 398 1.60 -12.92 3.18
N PHE A 399 2.24 -12.23 2.23
CA PHE A 399 1.65 -11.20 1.41
C PHE A 399 2.14 -11.17 -0.06
N GLY A 400 2.84 -12.23 -0.52
CA GLY A 400 3.17 -12.41 -1.94
C GLY A 400 4.48 -11.80 -2.44
N GLU A 401 5.25 -11.09 -1.62
CA GLU A 401 6.59 -10.62 -2.02
C GLU A 401 7.64 -11.75 -1.80
N PRO A 402 8.41 -12.15 -2.83
CA PRO A 402 9.37 -13.26 -2.70
C PRO A 402 10.77 -12.75 -2.32
N GLY A 403 11.29 -13.28 -1.22
CA GLY A 403 12.72 -13.23 -0.85
C GLY A 403 13.28 -11.87 -0.41
N ALA A 404 14.29 -11.92 0.45
CA ALA A 404 15.14 -10.78 0.75
C ALA A 404 16.12 -10.51 -0.42
N ASP A 405 16.31 -9.25 -0.78
CA ASP A 405 17.35 -8.80 -1.72
C ASP A 405 18.12 -7.60 -1.14
N ASN A 406 18.88 -6.87 -1.96
CA ASN A 406 19.61 -5.66 -1.51
C ASN A 406 18.88 -4.35 -1.83
N SER A 407 17.58 -4.40 -2.15
CA SER A 407 16.73 -3.28 -2.54
C SER A 407 16.09 -2.58 -1.33
N ILE A 408 15.25 -1.56 -1.58
CA ILE A 408 14.75 -0.67 -0.53
C ILE A 408 13.77 -1.34 0.43
N MET A 409 12.89 -2.25 -0.04
CA MET A 409 11.83 -2.78 0.82
C MET A 409 12.21 -4.02 1.64
N THR A 410 13.40 -4.59 1.46
CA THR A 410 13.94 -5.59 2.39
C THR A 410 14.22 -4.93 3.77
N THR A 411 14.36 -5.63 4.89
CA THR A 411 14.86 -4.98 6.12
C THR A 411 16.39 -4.80 6.09
N SER A 412 16.91 -3.78 6.77
CA SER A 412 18.35 -3.47 6.77
C SER A 412 19.25 -4.64 7.23
N PRO A 413 18.90 -5.41 8.29
CA PRO A 413 19.66 -6.62 8.64
C PRO A 413 19.64 -7.67 7.52
N SER A 414 18.48 -7.91 6.90
CA SER A 414 18.34 -8.85 5.77
C SER A 414 19.16 -8.41 4.56
N VAL A 415 19.20 -7.11 4.24
CA VAL A 415 20.08 -6.57 3.17
C VAL A 415 21.54 -6.86 3.47
N ALA A 416 21.98 -6.58 4.71
CA ALA A 416 23.35 -6.85 5.12
C ALA A 416 23.69 -8.34 5.01
N ASP A 417 22.77 -9.22 5.42
CA ASP A 417 22.95 -10.67 5.35
C ASP A 417 22.98 -11.20 3.93
N VAL A 418 22.09 -10.73 3.04
CA VAL A 418 22.12 -11.05 1.60
C VAL A 418 23.46 -10.65 1.00
N LEU A 419 23.92 -9.42 1.29
CA LEU A 419 25.18 -8.88 0.79
C LEU A 419 26.41 -9.60 1.35
N GLY A 420 26.36 -10.11 2.58
CA GLY A 420 27.44 -10.84 3.25
C GLY A 420 27.59 -12.31 2.81
N THR A 421 26.76 -12.80 1.89
CA THR A 421 26.87 -14.17 1.37
C THR A 421 27.92 -14.30 0.26
N ALA A 422 28.38 -15.55 0.02
CA ALA A 422 29.37 -15.89 -1.00
C ALA A 422 28.98 -15.47 -2.43
N THR A 423 27.72 -15.13 -2.68
CA THR A 423 27.17 -14.78 -4.00
C THR A 423 27.40 -13.30 -4.37
N THR A 424 27.56 -12.40 -3.40
CA THR A 424 27.55 -10.93 -3.63
C THR A 424 28.84 -10.20 -3.26
N GLY A 425 29.81 -10.87 -2.62
CA GLY A 425 31.10 -10.28 -2.26
C GLY A 425 31.36 -10.31 -0.75
N ALA A 426 32.63 -10.21 -0.37
CA ALA A 426 33.14 -10.46 0.97
C ALA A 426 32.41 -9.68 2.10
N ALA A 427 32.50 -10.19 3.33
CA ALA A 427 32.15 -9.42 4.53
C ALA A 427 32.76 -8.01 4.47
N GLY A 428 31.94 -6.96 4.67
CA GLY A 428 32.38 -5.56 4.61
C GLY A 428 31.79 -4.70 3.47
N VAL A 429 30.99 -5.27 2.57
CA VAL A 429 30.38 -4.52 1.43
C VAL A 429 29.17 -3.66 1.79
N PHE A 430 28.54 -3.88 2.95
CA PHE A 430 27.56 -2.95 3.50
C PHE A 430 28.30 -1.72 4.06
N PRO A 431 27.83 -0.49 3.77
CA PRO A 431 26.58 -0.11 3.11
C PRO A 431 26.67 0.11 1.59
N ASP A 432 27.86 0.06 1.00
CA ASP A 432 28.12 0.59 -0.34
C ASP A 432 27.36 -0.15 -1.45
N ASN A 433 27.12 -1.45 -1.27
CA ASN A 433 26.43 -2.29 -2.26
C ASN A 433 24.89 -2.31 -2.11
N ILE A 434 24.32 -1.43 -1.29
CA ILE A 434 22.86 -1.25 -1.22
C ILE A 434 22.35 -0.73 -2.57
N ARG A 435 21.33 -1.40 -3.12
CA ARG A 435 20.57 -0.93 -4.28
C ARG A 435 19.54 0.10 -3.80
N LEU A 436 19.77 1.37 -4.10
CA LEU A 436 18.82 2.47 -3.86
C LEU A 436 17.73 2.50 -4.94
N GLY A 437 16.96 1.41 -5.02
CA GLY A 437 15.80 1.28 -5.89
C GLY A 437 14.90 0.15 -5.43
N PHE A 438 13.75 0.03 -6.10
CA PHE A 438 12.78 -1.03 -5.85
C PHE A 438 13.07 -2.25 -6.74
N ASN A 439 12.79 -3.45 -6.24
CA ASN A 439 12.82 -4.66 -7.08
C ASN A 439 11.58 -4.70 -8.00
N GLU A 440 11.56 -5.64 -8.97
CA GLU A 440 10.49 -5.68 -9.97
C GLU A 440 9.11 -5.92 -9.36
N HIS A 441 9.01 -6.74 -8.31
CA HIS A 441 7.73 -7.02 -7.65
C HIS A 441 7.15 -5.76 -7.00
N VAL A 442 7.93 -5.06 -6.17
CA VAL A 442 7.51 -3.81 -5.53
C VAL A 442 7.28 -2.70 -6.56
N ARG A 443 8.13 -2.61 -7.60
CA ARG A 443 7.93 -1.69 -8.72
C ARG A 443 6.58 -1.95 -9.39
N HIS A 444 6.24 -3.21 -9.64
CA HIS A 444 4.97 -3.60 -10.25
C HIS A 444 3.78 -3.15 -9.40
N HIS A 445 3.81 -3.36 -8.08
CA HIS A 445 2.78 -2.87 -7.15
C HIS A 445 2.66 -1.34 -7.18
N LEU A 446 3.79 -0.63 -7.06
CA LEU A 446 3.83 0.82 -7.11
C LEU A 446 3.23 1.38 -8.41
N ILE A 447 3.41 0.72 -9.54
CA ILE A 447 2.86 1.16 -10.83
C ILE A 447 1.40 0.73 -10.97
N HIS A 448 1.09 -0.55 -10.79
CA HIS A 448 -0.14 -1.16 -11.28
C HIS A 448 -1.22 -1.38 -10.24
N PHE A 449 -0.97 -1.21 -8.94
CA PHE A 449 -2.06 -1.19 -7.97
C PHE A 449 -3.05 -0.05 -8.27
N PRO A 450 -4.35 -0.24 -7.96
CA PRO A 450 -5.34 0.83 -8.06
C PRO A 450 -4.94 2.05 -7.23
N ASP A 451 -5.28 3.25 -7.71
CA ASP A 451 -5.01 4.51 -6.99
C ASP A 451 -5.39 4.49 -5.50
N PRO A 452 -6.60 4.05 -5.08
CA PRO A 452 -6.96 4.02 -3.66
C PRO A 452 -6.08 3.08 -2.84
N VAL A 453 -5.44 2.07 -3.44
CA VAL A 453 -4.61 1.10 -2.72
C VAL A 453 -3.20 1.65 -2.46
N VAL A 454 -2.63 2.38 -3.40
CA VAL A 454 -1.21 2.82 -3.32
C VAL A 454 -1.04 4.23 -2.77
N ARG A 455 -2.01 5.14 -2.97
CA ARG A 455 -1.85 6.56 -2.61
C ARG A 455 -1.96 6.83 -1.11
N PRO A 456 -1.30 7.89 -0.57
CA PRO A 456 -1.56 8.39 0.78
C PRO A 456 -3.02 8.81 0.97
N GLY A 457 -3.60 8.52 2.12
CA GLY A 457 -5.01 8.76 2.45
C GLY A 457 -5.99 7.85 1.72
N GLY A 458 -5.51 6.79 1.08
CA GLY A 458 -6.34 5.76 0.45
C GLY A 458 -6.81 4.69 1.44
N MET A 459 -6.80 3.43 1.00
CA MET A 459 -7.10 2.26 1.83
C MET A 459 -6.01 2.03 2.89
N SER A 460 -6.34 1.29 3.94
CA SER A 460 -5.43 0.92 5.03
C SER A 460 -4.23 0.10 4.54
N PHE A 461 -3.14 0.15 5.31
CA PHE A 461 -1.92 -0.57 5.01
C PHE A 461 -2.11 -2.08 4.91
N GLY A 462 -1.39 -2.70 3.98
CA GLY A 462 -1.44 -4.13 3.69
C GLY A 462 -2.65 -4.54 2.85
N THR A 463 -3.52 -3.60 2.46
CA THR A 463 -4.57 -3.88 1.48
C THR A 463 -3.96 -4.27 0.13
N GLY A 464 -4.48 -5.33 -0.48
CA GLY A 464 -4.05 -5.82 -1.81
C GLY A 464 -2.80 -6.68 -1.81
N HIS A 465 -2.15 -6.77 -0.66
CA HIS A 465 -1.03 -7.66 -0.42
C HIS A 465 -1.50 -9.04 0.04
N ASN A 466 -2.79 -9.25 0.26
CA ASN A 466 -3.33 -10.56 0.59
C ASN A 466 -3.22 -11.52 -0.60
N THR A 467 -2.72 -12.71 -0.33
CA THR A 467 -2.63 -13.80 -1.30
C THR A 467 -4.04 -14.29 -1.63
N VAL A 468 -4.70 -13.66 -2.60
CA VAL A 468 -5.75 -14.34 -3.39
C VAL A 468 -5.13 -15.16 -4.52
N VAL A 469 -3.79 -15.18 -4.63
CA VAL A 469 -3.10 -16.21 -5.40
C VAL A 469 -3.12 -17.48 -4.55
N PRO A 470 -3.85 -18.53 -4.95
CA PRO A 470 -3.88 -19.77 -4.20
C PRO A 470 -2.47 -20.37 -4.03
N GLN A 471 -1.57 -20.13 -4.98
CA GLN A 471 -0.23 -20.72 -4.99
C GLN A 471 0.59 -20.49 -3.71
N THR A 472 0.72 -19.26 -3.19
CA THR A 472 1.66 -19.00 -2.09
C THR A 472 1.20 -19.52 -0.73
N ASP A 473 -0.11 -19.69 -0.51
CA ASP A 473 -0.63 -20.35 0.69
C ASP A 473 -0.83 -21.87 0.50
N ILE A 474 -0.97 -22.34 -0.74
CA ILE A 474 -0.89 -23.79 -1.09
C ILE A 474 0.54 -24.32 -0.90
N ASP A 475 1.55 -23.53 -1.26
CA ASP A 475 2.97 -23.94 -1.18
C ASP A 475 3.59 -23.65 0.20
N ARG A 476 2.86 -22.99 1.11
CA ARG A 476 3.37 -22.69 2.46
C ARG A 476 3.35 -23.93 3.34
N VAL A 477 4.51 -24.26 3.89
CA VAL A 477 4.64 -25.33 4.87
C VAL A 477 4.34 -24.76 6.26
N PHE A 478 3.17 -25.13 6.80
CA PHE A 478 2.86 -24.89 8.20
C PHE A 478 3.48 -25.99 9.06
N LEU A 479 4.32 -25.57 10.02
CA LEU A 479 4.96 -26.46 10.97
C LEU A 479 3.96 -26.86 12.06
N ASP A 480 3.94 -28.14 12.37
CA ASP A 480 3.06 -28.71 13.39
C ASP A 480 3.57 -28.40 14.81
N ASP A 481 2.70 -28.54 15.81
CA ASP A 481 2.99 -28.20 17.22
C ASP A 481 4.13 -29.05 17.82
N ASP A 482 4.36 -30.27 17.31
CA ASP A 482 5.47 -31.14 17.70
C ASP A 482 6.82 -30.70 17.13
N GLN A 483 6.82 -29.82 16.12
CA GLN A 483 8.01 -29.22 15.53
C GLN A 483 8.27 -27.83 16.10
N LEU A 484 7.25 -26.98 16.07
CA LEU A 484 7.35 -25.58 16.47
C LEU A 484 6.04 -25.14 17.13
N ALA A 485 6.00 -25.21 18.47
CA ALA A 485 4.79 -24.93 19.23
C ALA A 485 4.55 -23.41 19.35
N LEU A 486 3.36 -22.96 18.94
CA LEU A 486 2.88 -21.59 19.14
C LEU A 486 1.71 -21.58 20.12
N THR A 487 1.87 -20.91 21.25
CA THR A 487 0.84 -20.81 22.29
C THR A 487 0.38 -19.37 22.48
N ILE A 488 -0.94 -19.15 22.55
CA ILE A 488 -1.55 -17.85 22.85
C ILE A 488 -2.00 -17.84 24.32
N GLU A 489 -1.71 -16.74 25.02
CA GLU A 489 -2.15 -16.47 26.38
C GLU A 489 -3.00 -15.19 26.38
N SER A 490 -4.21 -15.28 26.90
CA SER A 490 -5.11 -14.15 27.10
C SER A 490 -6.10 -14.43 28.23
N ALA A 491 -6.78 -13.38 28.72
CA ALA A 491 -7.96 -13.61 29.54
C ALA A 491 -9.01 -14.35 28.70
N PRO A 492 -9.67 -15.40 29.24
CA PRO A 492 -10.70 -16.15 28.51
C PRO A 492 -11.98 -15.34 28.35
N ARG A 493 -12.11 -14.23 29.10
CA ARG A 493 -13.33 -13.43 29.19
C ARG A 493 -13.00 -11.96 29.45
N VAL A 494 -13.70 -11.06 28.78
CA VAL A 494 -13.59 -9.60 28.94
C VAL A 494 -14.96 -8.93 28.83
N LYS A 495 -15.11 -7.72 29.38
CA LYS A 495 -16.30 -6.90 29.17
C LYS A 495 -16.26 -6.19 27.81
N LEU A 496 -17.43 -5.89 27.23
CA LEU A 496 -17.51 -5.02 26.06
C LEU A 496 -16.89 -3.65 26.38
N GLY A 497 -16.03 -3.15 25.49
CA GLY A 497 -15.25 -1.93 25.74
C GLY A 497 -13.97 -2.12 26.57
N GLN A 498 -13.63 -3.34 26.99
CA GLN A 498 -12.37 -3.64 27.67
C GLN A 498 -11.25 -4.01 26.67
N PRO A 499 -10.05 -3.40 26.77
CA PRO A 499 -8.88 -3.89 26.03
C PRO A 499 -8.45 -5.27 26.51
N LEU A 500 -8.12 -6.16 25.57
CA LEU A 500 -7.62 -7.49 25.85
C LEU A 500 -6.09 -7.54 25.71
N ALA A 501 -5.38 -7.82 26.80
CA ALA A 501 -3.98 -8.16 26.72
C ALA A 501 -3.81 -9.59 26.17
N VAL A 502 -2.96 -9.73 25.15
CA VAL A 502 -2.65 -11.02 24.52
C VAL A 502 -1.14 -11.16 24.43
N SER A 503 -0.61 -12.31 24.85
CA SER A 503 0.78 -12.71 24.64
C SER A 503 0.85 -14.02 23.86
N TRP A 504 1.96 -14.26 23.19
CA TRP A 504 2.23 -15.55 22.56
C TRP A 504 3.68 -15.95 22.70
N LYS A 505 3.92 -17.26 22.60
CA LYS A 505 5.23 -17.88 22.71
C LYS A 505 5.42 -18.92 21.62
N LEU A 506 6.51 -18.78 20.88
CA LEU A 506 6.97 -19.70 19.85
C LEU A 506 8.13 -20.53 20.41
N THR A 507 8.02 -21.85 20.48
CA THR A 507 9.01 -22.74 21.09
C THR A 507 9.49 -23.80 20.11
N ASN A 508 10.80 -23.91 19.89
CA ASN A 508 11.35 -24.99 19.07
C ASN A 508 11.26 -26.32 19.82
N LYS A 509 10.48 -27.27 19.29
CA LYS A 509 10.30 -28.62 19.85
C LYS A 509 11.17 -29.67 19.18
N LEU A 510 11.83 -29.32 18.07
CA LEU A 510 12.76 -30.20 17.39
C LEU A 510 14.06 -30.38 18.19
N GLY A 511 14.70 -31.54 18.02
CA GLY A 511 16.06 -31.79 18.51
C GLY A 511 17.17 -31.06 17.73
N LYS A 512 16.83 -30.14 16.83
CA LYS A 512 17.77 -29.36 16.00
C LYS A 512 17.35 -27.89 15.88
N PRO A 513 18.27 -26.95 15.62
CA PRO A 513 17.91 -25.55 15.40
C PRO A 513 16.99 -25.36 14.19
N ILE A 514 16.08 -24.40 14.26
CA ILE A 514 15.13 -24.06 13.18
C ILE A 514 15.12 -22.55 12.91
N PRO A 515 15.13 -22.07 11.65
CA PRO A 515 15.10 -20.64 11.35
C PRO A 515 13.72 -20.06 11.58
N VAL A 516 13.62 -18.99 12.39
CA VAL A 516 12.37 -18.27 12.68
C VAL A 516 12.62 -16.76 12.80
N PRO A 517 11.58 -15.90 12.69
CA PRO A 517 11.72 -14.47 12.90
C PRO A 517 12.26 -14.10 14.29
N THR A 518 13.17 -13.14 14.36
CA THR A 518 13.73 -12.60 15.61
C THR A 518 12.75 -11.74 16.38
N ASP A 519 11.83 -11.10 15.67
CA ASP A 519 10.79 -10.26 16.25
C ASP A 519 9.42 -10.85 15.91
N LEU A 520 8.68 -11.25 16.95
CA LEU A 520 7.34 -11.82 16.82
C LEU A 520 6.24 -10.77 17.04
N ARG A 521 6.59 -9.51 17.26
CA ARG A 521 5.63 -8.41 17.39
C ARG A 521 4.88 -8.22 16.07
N ARG A 522 3.62 -7.80 16.15
CA ARG A 522 2.77 -7.58 14.95
C ARG A 522 3.26 -6.40 14.13
N GLU A 523 3.86 -5.43 14.82
CA GLU A 523 4.48 -4.23 14.29
C GLU A 523 5.64 -4.55 13.35
N ALA A 524 6.28 -5.72 13.49
CA ALA A 524 7.31 -6.24 12.59
C ALA A 524 6.73 -7.07 11.41
N LEU A 525 5.41 -7.14 11.30
CA LEU A 525 4.64 -7.74 10.19
C LEU A 525 4.75 -9.26 9.99
N HIS A 526 5.55 -9.99 10.78
CA HIS A 526 5.57 -11.47 10.74
C HIS A 526 4.36 -12.13 11.40
N ALA A 527 3.76 -11.46 12.39
CA ALA A 527 2.62 -11.96 13.16
C ALA A 527 1.31 -11.28 12.73
N ARG A 528 0.35 -12.07 12.27
CA ARG A 528 -1.00 -11.62 11.91
C ARG A 528 -2.01 -12.15 12.92
N ILE A 529 -2.84 -11.25 13.46
CA ILE A 529 -4.00 -11.64 14.25
C ILE A 529 -5.26 -11.43 13.43
N THR A 530 -6.02 -12.50 13.32
CA THR A 530 -7.34 -12.55 12.70
C THR A 530 -8.36 -12.94 13.77
N VAL A 531 -9.52 -12.31 13.75
CA VAL A 531 -10.58 -12.52 14.73
C VAL A 531 -11.81 -13.03 14.00
N VAL A 532 -12.31 -14.19 14.44
CA VAL A 532 -13.62 -14.70 14.05
C VAL A 532 -14.65 -14.16 15.04
N THR A 533 -15.65 -13.45 14.54
CA THR A 533 -16.72 -12.82 15.32
C THR A 533 -17.75 -13.86 15.79
N PRO A 534 -18.65 -13.50 16.71
CA PRO A 534 -19.77 -14.35 17.11
C PRO A 534 -20.71 -14.74 15.95
N THR A 535 -20.73 -13.94 14.87
CA THR A 535 -21.50 -14.22 13.65
C THR A 535 -20.75 -15.15 12.67
N GLY A 536 -19.51 -15.54 12.99
CA GLY A 536 -18.64 -16.33 12.12
C GLY A 536 -17.89 -15.50 11.08
N ALA A 537 -18.07 -14.18 11.04
CA ALA A 537 -17.33 -13.30 10.14
C ALA A 537 -15.86 -13.21 10.57
N THR A 538 -14.95 -13.16 9.61
CA THR A 538 -13.51 -13.09 9.85
C THR A 538 -13.00 -11.67 9.65
N ARG A 539 -12.14 -11.18 10.54
CA ARG A 539 -11.59 -9.82 10.49
C ARG A 539 -10.14 -9.77 10.93
N THR A 540 -9.26 -9.20 10.11
CA THR A 540 -7.88 -8.92 10.51
C THR A 540 -7.83 -7.77 11.53
N ALA A 541 -6.97 -7.89 12.55
CA ALA A 541 -6.67 -6.84 13.52
C ALA A 541 -5.23 -6.32 13.32
N PRO A 542 -4.97 -5.50 12.29
CA PRO A 542 -3.63 -5.00 12.00
C PRO A 542 -3.09 -4.12 13.13
N PRO A 543 -1.76 -4.02 13.30
CA PRO A 543 -1.16 -3.06 14.22
C PRO A 543 -1.43 -1.62 13.76
N ALA A 544 -1.48 -0.67 14.69
CA ALA A 544 -1.66 0.75 14.38
C ALA A 544 -0.35 1.45 13.97
N ALA A 545 0.79 0.85 14.32
CA ALA A 545 2.12 1.29 13.95
C ALA A 545 2.88 0.12 13.33
N ILE A 546 3.59 0.38 12.25
CA ILE A 546 4.51 -0.54 11.60
C ILE A 546 5.91 -0.08 11.95
N ILE A 547 6.67 -0.91 12.65
CA ILE A 547 8.03 -0.59 13.06
C ILE A 547 8.98 -1.30 12.11
N SER A 548 9.82 -0.52 11.45
CA SER A 548 10.78 -1.04 10.50
C SER A 548 11.97 -1.67 11.21
N ASP A 549 12.64 -2.58 10.50
CA ASP A 549 14.06 -2.86 10.69
C ASP A 549 14.51 -3.60 11.98
N ALA A 550 13.59 -4.18 12.77
CA ALA A 550 13.92 -5.04 13.93
C ALA A 550 13.86 -6.56 13.63
N GLY A 551 13.15 -6.97 12.57
CA GLY A 551 12.96 -8.36 12.19
C GLY A 551 14.08 -8.89 11.30
N SER A 552 14.58 -10.09 11.59
CA SER A 552 15.45 -10.88 10.71
C SER A 552 15.12 -12.37 10.92
N ILE A 553 15.65 -13.26 10.09
CA ILE A 553 15.48 -14.71 10.29
C ILE A 553 16.73 -15.30 10.94
N LYS A 554 16.60 -15.82 12.16
CA LYS A 554 17.70 -16.46 12.90
C LYS A 554 17.28 -17.82 13.43
N TYR A 555 18.26 -18.72 13.56
CA TYR A 555 18.03 -20.02 14.18
C TYR A 555 17.58 -19.87 15.63
N LEU A 556 16.54 -20.64 15.99
CA LEU A 556 16.06 -20.88 17.34
C LEU A 556 16.58 -22.26 17.77
N ALA A 557 17.37 -22.32 18.85
CA ALA A 557 17.97 -23.56 19.31
C ALA A 557 16.91 -24.57 19.84
N PRO A 558 17.23 -25.87 19.92
CA PRO A 558 16.31 -26.86 20.52
C PRO A 558 15.84 -26.45 21.92
N GLY A 559 14.51 -26.43 22.14
CA GLY A 559 13.89 -26.03 23.40
C GLY A 559 13.87 -24.52 23.68
N GLU A 560 14.55 -23.70 22.86
CA GLU A 560 14.53 -22.25 22.98
C GLU A 560 13.15 -21.71 22.56
N ALA A 561 12.78 -20.54 23.11
CA ALA A 561 11.53 -19.89 22.80
C ALA A 561 11.67 -18.37 22.63
N ARG A 562 10.79 -17.80 21.80
CA ARG A 562 10.61 -16.36 21.61
C ARG A 562 9.17 -15.98 21.94
N SER A 563 8.97 -14.76 22.42
CA SER A 563 7.64 -14.29 22.85
C SER A 563 7.39 -12.86 22.41
N ALA A 564 6.12 -12.55 22.17
CA ALA A 564 5.65 -11.19 21.99
C ALA A 564 4.30 -11.00 22.67
N LYS A 565 3.88 -9.74 22.80
CA LYS A 565 2.62 -9.36 23.43
C LYS A 565 2.05 -8.14 22.77
N THR A 566 0.74 -7.97 22.92
CA THR A 566 0.03 -6.81 22.41
C THR A 566 -1.27 -6.56 23.17
N THR A 567 -1.91 -5.43 22.90
CA THR A 567 -3.27 -5.15 23.38
C THR A 567 -4.21 -5.14 22.19
N LEU A 568 -5.19 -6.05 22.18
CA LEU A 568 -6.28 -6.08 21.21
C LEU A 568 -7.42 -5.20 21.73
N PHE A 569 -7.69 -4.12 20.99
CA PHE A 569 -8.79 -3.22 21.30
C PHE A 569 -9.23 -2.45 20.06
N TYR A 570 -8.28 -1.77 19.42
CA TYR A 570 -8.49 -0.94 18.25
C TYR A 570 -7.33 -1.09 17.26
N SER A 571 -7.63 -0.98 15.98
CA SER A 571 -6.70 -1.08 14.86
C SER A 571 -7.06 -0.04 13.80
N SER A 572 -6.30 0.03 12.70
CA SER A 572 -6.71 0.85 11.55
C SER A 572 -8.04 0.42 10.93
N LYS A 573 -8.52 -0.80 11.24
CA LYS A 573 -9.84 -1.32 10.87
C LYS A 573 -10.89 -1.14 11.98
N GLY A 574 -10.61 -0.28 12.95
CA GLY A 574 -11.47 0.06 14.09
C GLY A 574 -11.39 -0.97 15.23
N PHE A 575 -12.45 -1.01 16.05
CA PHE A 575 -12.52 -1.89 17.23
C PHE A 575 -12.50 -3.37 16.86
N THR A 576 -11.70 -4.13 17.62
CA THR A 576 -11.55 -5.58 17.51
C THR A 576 -12.80 -6.32 18.00
N PHE A 577 -13.35 -5.90 19.14
CA PHE A 577 -14.56 -6.47 19.74
C PHE A 577 -15.67 -5.41 19.71
N ARG A 578 -16.66 -5.62 18.84
CA ARG A 578 -17.76 -4.65 18.63
C ARG A 578 -19.09 -5.11 19.21
N THR A 579 -19.26 -6.42 19.31
CA THR A 579 -20.47 -7.06 19.83
C THR A 579 -20.10 -8.07 20.92
N PRO A 580 -20.98 -8.33 21.89
CA PRO A 580 -20.82 -9.43 22.83
C PRO A 580 -20.90 -10.80 22.14
N GLY A 581 -20.31 -11.82 22.79
CA GLY A 581 -20.37 -13.21 22.34
C GLY A 581 -19.01 -13.89 22.29
N GLN A 582 -18.98 -15.08 21.69
CA GLN A 582 -17.75 -15.87 21.53
C GLN A 582 -16.95 -15.43 20.31
N TYR A 583 -15.68 -15.13 20.53
CA TYR A 583 -14.70 -14.83 19.49
C TYR A 583 -13.62 -15.92 19.44
N THR A 584 -13.05 -16.14 18.26
CA THR A 584 -11.82 -16.92 18.09
C THR A 584 -10.72 -16.01 17.61
N LEU A 585 -9.63 -15.92 18.38
CA LEU A 585 -8.38 -15.31 17.95
C LEU A 585 -7.60 -16.34 17.16
N LYS A 586 -7.20 -16.01 15.94
CA LYS A 586 -6.26 -16.78 15.12
C LYS A 586 -4.97 -15.99 15.00
N LEU A 587 -3.85 -16.60 15.36
CA LEU A 587 -2.52 -16.03 15.23
C LEU A 587 -1.74 -16.85 14.20
N ASP A 588 -1.31 -16.19 13.14
CA ASP A 588 -0.41 -16.74 12.14
C ASP A 588 0.95 -16.05 12.29
N ILE A 589 2.03 -16.84 12.39
CA ILE A 589 3.40 -16.32 12.24
C ILE A 589 3.96 -16.89 10.93
N THR A 590 4.37 -16.02 10.02
CA THR A 590 4.80 -16.41 8.66
C THR A 590 6.12 -15.75 8.26
N TRP A 591 6.94 -16.49 7.52
CA TRP A 591 8.25 -16.02 7.04
C TRP A 591 8.74 -16.83 5.84
N GLU A 592 9.79 -16.36 5.18
CA GLU A 592 10.55 -17.14 4.21
C GLU A 592 11.89 -17.60 4.79
N TYR A 593 12.35 -18.78 4.37
CA TYR A 593 13.73 -19.14 4.55
C TYR A 593 14.25 -19.87 3.31
N ARG A 594 15.22 -19.26 2.62
CA ARG A 594 15.86 -19.82 1.40
C ARG A 594 14.85 -20.18 0.30
N GLY A 595 13.91 -19.29 0.00
CA GLY A 595 12.87 -19.51 -1.00
C GLY A 595 11.75 -20.45 -0.56
N VAL A 596 11.76 -20.94 0.69
CA VAL A 596 10.70 -21.78 1.23
C VAL A 596 9.79 -20.94 2.14
N PRO A 597 8.51 -20.76 1.79
CA PRO A 597 7.53 -20.10 2.66
C PRO A 597 7.15 -21.04 3.82
N LEU A 598 7.34 -20.54 5.04
CA LEU A 598 7.07 -21.26 6.29
C LEU A 598 5.98 -20.52 7.09
N GLY A 599 5.34 -21.25 8.00
CA GLY A 599 4.45 -20.66 8.97
C GLY A 599 4.13 -21.56 10.15
N VAL A 600 3.48 -20.98 11.15
CA VAL A 600 2.89 -21.69 12.30
C VAL A 600 1.61 -20.96 12.70
N ARG A 601 0.63 -21.70 13.20
CA ARG A 601 -0.67 -21.16 13.59
C ARG A 601 -1.04 -21.53 15.01
N ALA A 602 -1.81 -20.67 15.66
CA ALA A 602 -2.46 -20.96 16.93
C ALA A 602 -3.83 -20.29 17.00
N GLU A 603 -4.72 -20.86 17.80
CA GLU A 603 -6.04 -20.29 18.05
C GLU A 603 -6.33 -20.20 19.55
N ALA A 604 -7.12 -19.21 19.95
CA ALA A 604 -7.60 -19.05 21.32
C ALA A 604 -9.03 -18.50 21.35
N GLY A 605 -9.86 -19.04 22.22
CA GLY A 605 -11.23 -18.56 22.45
C GLY A 605 -11.28 -17.41 23.45
N VAL A 606 -12.08 -16.38 23.15
CA VAL A 606 -12.36 -15.27 24.07
C VAL A 606 -13.84 -14.99 24.10
N TRP A 607 -14.42 -14.87 25.29
CA TRP A 607 -15.80 -14.45 25.48
C TRP A 607 -15.89 -12.95 25.80
N VAL A 608 -16.70 -12.20 25.05
CA VAL A 608 -17.01 -10.80 25.32
C VAL A 608 -18.39 -10.72 25.98
N ASP A 609 -18.45 -10.14 27.18
CA ASP A 609 -19.69 -10.08 27.97
C ASP A 609 -20.74 -9.15 27.37
N TYR A 610 -22.00 -9.58 27.49
CA TYR A 610 -23.15 -8.71 27.27
C TYR A 610 -23.21 -7.66 28.39
N PRO A 611 -23.49 -6.38 28.07
CA PRO A 611 -23.86 -5.40 29.08
C PRO A 611 -25.13 -5.87 29.81
N VAL A 612 -25.06 -6.03 31.13
CA VAL A 612 -26.20 -6.48 31.95
C VAL A 612 -26.68 -5.43 32.96
N SER A 613 -26.00 -4.28 33.00
CA SER A 613 -26.32 -3.14 33.84
C SER A 613 -26.22 -1.82 33.07
N ASP A 614 -26.83 -0.77 33.60
CA ASP A 614 -26.71 0.58 33.02
C ASP A 614 -25.25 1.05 33.02
N ALA A 615 -24.49 0.71 34.07
CA ALA A 615 -23.06 0.99 34.14
C ALA A 615 -22.26 0.28 33.03
N ASP A 616 -22.59 -0.98 32.71
CA ASP A 616 -21.94 -1.68 31.59
C ASP A 616 -22.24 -0.97 30.25
N ASN A 617 -23.49 -0.55 30.03
CA ASN A 617 -23.90 0.13 28.81
C ASN A 617 -23.23 1.50 28.66
N GLU A 618 -23.20 2.29 29.74
CA GLU A 618 -22.56 3.61 29.75
C GLU A 618 -21.05 3.48 29.53
N ILE A 619 -20.39 2.53 30.19
CA ILE A 619 -18.95 2.32 29.99
C ILE A 619 -18.65 1.82 28.59
N ALA A 620 -19.44 0.91 28.04
CA ALA A 620 -19.25 0.46 26.66
C ALA A 620 -19.38 1.62 25.67
N SER A 621 -20.33 2.54 25.86
CA SER A 621 -20.51 3.69 24.97
C SER A 621 -19.36 4.70 25.06
N LEU A 622 -18.80 4.93 26.25
CA LEU A 622 -17.63 5.79 26.45
C LEU A 622 -16.35 5.18 25.86
N MET A 623 -16.14 3.87 26.07
CA MET A 623 -14.89 3.20 25.68
C MET A 623 -14.84 2.81 24.20
N LEU A 624 -16.00 2.55 23.57
CA LEU A 624 -16.10 2.29 22.13
C LEU A 624 -16.14 3.58 21.28
N HIS A 625 -15.56 4.66 21.80
CA HIS A 625 -15.33 5.89 21.04
C HIS A 625 -14.01 5.83 20.26
N PRO A 626 -13.97 6.17 18.95
CA PRO A 626 -12.76 6.07 18.13
C PRO A 626 -11.50 6.73 18.72
N ASP A 627 -11.63 7.89 19.37
CA ASP A 627 -10.49 8.54 20.03
C ASP A 627 -9.92 7.74 21.20
N VAL A 628 -10.76 7.06 21.97
CA VAL A 628 -10.31 6.17 23.06
C VAL A 628 -9.61 4.96 22.48
N GLY A 629 -10.18 4.39 21.40
CA GLY A 629 -9.56 3.30 20.65
C GLY A 629 -8.17 3.66 20.13
N ALA A 630 -8.06 4.77 19.41
CA ALA A 630 -6.80 5.24 18.85
C ALA A 630 -5.76 5.54 19.93
N MET A 631 -6.17 6.13 21.06
CA MET A 631 -5.27 6.38 22.21
C MET A 631 -4.70 5.09 22.79
N VAL A 632 -5.51 4.04 22.96
CA VAL A 632 -5.03 2.74 23.42
C VAL A 632 -4.09 2.10 22.40
N ALA A 633 -4.41 2.22 21.10
CA ALA A 633 -3.61 1.65 20.02
C ALA A 633 -2.22 2.28 19.90
N THR A 634 -2.05 3.55 20.30
CA THR A 634 -0.75 4.25 20.34
C THR A 634 -0.02 4.13 21.68
N GLY A 635 -0.47 3.25 22.58
CA GLY A 635 0.20 2.94 23.84
C GLY A 635 -0.26 3.75 25.06
N GLY A 636 -1.24 4.65 24.87
CA GLY A 636 -1.80 5.50 25.91
C GLY A 636 -0.91 6.68 26.27
N GLN A 637 -1.50 7.88 26.20
CA GLN A 637 -1.02 9.17 26.70
C GLN A 637 -2.01 10.21 26.17
N THR A 638 -2.79 10.82 27.05
CA THR A 638 -3.98 11.60 26.68
C THR A 638 -3.68 13.02 26.18
N HIS A 639 -2.42 13.48 26.28
CA HIS A 639 -2.07 14.89 26.08
C HIS A 639 -2.36 15.42 24.66
N HIS A 640 -2.35 14.54 23.66
CA HIS A 640 -2.65 14.87 22.26
C HIS A 640 -4.04 14.41 21.80
N ARG A 641 -4.86 13.86 22.71
CA ARG A 641 -6.25 13.44 22.46
C ARG A 641 -7.18 13.87 23.60
N PRO A 642 -7.53 15.17 23.68
CA PRO A 642 -8.35 15.70 24.78
C PRO A 642 -9.74 15.05 24.87
N ALA A 643 -10.33 14.66 23.73
CA ALA A 643 -11.60 13.95 23.71
C ALA A 643 -11.51 12.57 24.39
N ALA A 644 -10.48 11.78 24.06
CA ALA A 644 -10.23 10.50 24.74
C ALA A 644 -10.03 10.71 26.26
N ALA A 645 -9.23 11.72 26.62
CA ALA A 645 -8.96 12.08 28.01
C ALA A 645 -10.24 12.37 28.80
N ALA A 646 -11.13 13.19 28.23
CA ALA A 646 -12.39 13.57 28.84
C ALA A 646 -13.31 12.34 29.04
N LEU A 647 -13.45 11.49 28.02
CA LEU A 647 -14.25 10.27 28.08
C LEU A 647 -13.73 9.28 29.13
N LEU A 648 -12.40 9.12 29.23
CA LEU A 648 -11.75 8.31 30.24
C LEU A 648 -11.95 8.87 31.65
N GLN A 649 -11.80 10.18 31.83
CA GLN A 649 -12.02 10.83 33.11
C GLN A 649 -13.48 10.71 33.55
N GLU A 650 -14.43 10.83 32.62
CA GLU A 650 -15.85 10.64 32.86
C GLU A 650 -16.15 9.21 33.32
N ALA A 651 -15.61 8.20 32.64
CA ALA A 651 -15.72 6.80 33.01
C ALA A 651 -15.12 6.51 34.41
N VAL A 652 -13.94 7.06 34.71
CA VAL A 652 -13.28 6.94 36.02
C VAL A 652 -14.09 7.62 37.13
N THR A 653 -14.69 8.76 36.84
CA THR A 653 -15.46 9.53 37.84
C THR A 653 -16.80 8.88 38.13
N ARG A 654 -17.52 8.41 37.12
CA ARG A 654 -18.87 7.82 37.29
C ARG A 654 -18.82 6.37 37.76
N HIS A 655 -17.85 5.60 37.27
CA HIS A 655 -17.78 4.15 37.49
C HIS A 655 -16.37 3.68 37.91
N PRO A 656 -15.80 4.21 39.02
CA PRO A 656 -14.42 3.94 39.43
C PRO A 656 -14.14 2.45 39.69
N GLU A 657 -15.15 1.73 40.17
CA GLU A 657 -15.01 0.31 40.52
C GLU A 657 -15.24 -0.65 39.35
N HIS A 658 -15.71 -0.14 38.21
CA HIS A 658 -16.03 -0.96 37.05
C HIS A 658 -14.76 -1.60 36.45
N PRO A 659 -14.76 -2.90 36.09
CA PRO A 659 -13.55 -3.59 35.64
C PRO A 659 -12.87 -2.96 34.42
N VAL A 660 -13.66 -2.42 33.49
CA VAL A 660 -13.15 -1.72 32.30
C VAL A 660 -12.42 -0.43 32.70
N THR A 661 -13.00 0.35 33.62
CA THR A 661 -12.39 1.57 34.15
C THR A 661 -11.04 1.26 34.79
N LYS A 662 -10.97 0.20 35.61
CA LYS A 662 -9.72 -0.27 36.22
C LYS A 662 -8.69 -0.70 35.17
N ALA A 663 -9.12 -1.42 34.12
CA ALA A 663 -8.25 -1.81 33.03
C ALA A 663 -7.71 -0.62 32.21
N MET A 664 -8.49 0.46 32.13
CA MET A 664 -8.15 1.68 31.39
C MET A 664 -7.37 2.71 32.21
N ALA A 665 -7.40 2.64 33.54
CA ALA A 665 -6.74 3.60 34.44
C ALA A 665 -5.24 3.79 34.14
N LYS A 666 -4.55 2.71 33.73
CA LYS A 666 -3.13 2.75 33.34
C LYS A 666 -2.82 3.69 32.15
N TYR A 667 -3.83 4.03 31.34
CA TYR A 667 -3.68 4.96 30.21
C TYR A 667 -3.95 6.42 30.58
N VAL A 668 -4.53 6.67 31.77
CA VAL A 668 -4.81 8.00 32.31
C VAL A 668 -3.59 8.54 33.08
N SER A 669 -2.87 7.65 33.78
CA SER A 669 -1.75 8.02 34.66
C SER A 669 -0.37 8.01 33.99
N GLY A 670 -0.30 7.81 32.67
CA GLY A 670 0.97 7.72 31.92
C GLY A 670 1.68 9.07 31.75
N ARG A 671 2.35 9.54 32.81
CA ARG A 671 3.59 10.31 32.74
C ARG A 671 4.72 9.49 33.33
#